data_AF-A0A6J4IAZ9-F1
#
_entry.id   AF-A0A6J4IAZ9-F1
#
_cell.length_a   1.000
_cell.length_b   1.000
_cell.length_c   1.000
_cell.angle_alpha   90.00
_cell.angle_beta   90.00
_cell.angle_gamma   90.00
#
_symmetry.space_group_name_H-M   'P 1'
#
loop_
_entity.id
_entity.type
_entity.pdbx_description
1 polymer ?
#
loop_
_entity_poly.entity_id
_entity_poly.type
_entity_poly.pdbx_seq_one_letter_code
_entity_poly.pdbx_strand_id
1 'polypeptide(L)'
;MLFSATFRNVLGNLPPPAVVAPGTISLNPSAPGDLGAPPQSWTTKISAPGRNQVKWYVGLAGQKIINVAYNSANINITVPNYNRGDTINFTGYGAGFSIVRVGTTGSVFKVQGASGYNNVTVGNETRAENISYQIDGSGGTNTFSYSLLDLTNGEANLTVPFWRGGDSLIIRSLDEAASAASSPVVFSGAAVRSIVLTPREPGDLLTPPKDFTTTATAVGMSQVKWAILDSDNNLVSVNYTIVDLVGGTASITANFTAAGQKLTVRSIDDIVSDTTGPVAFNTVAKSITLNPQNPGDLGTAPKTWQTAVTAVGLPQIKWAVFDANFNSSMTWQVVNTPNGTATINPVFNKAGDRVVVKSIDDLTEKVSGQVSFGTVVVPPPPDATDDYTFIKNFFADLTIGPNIEREAGAGRSVAYFTKLKEAGCSHVRIFVPTKNGWGFMSNTALGGYCDSIANAIAAGLKVILGCQDVVLPEDAYSDPSASTGGKTPLPATITFLERFGQLIADKNFDKRKLAINAVNEWGYDRTNEFYRIAKNASTKALRSKLPGFLLIESSSNWNHPDKLTDGTFSLSADPLVCYEWHSYDMNAEKLSAATAVGNKVKTWADSKKVFTFCGEWGKGPANGPADGIQTTLIPEVIDAIARGAGHQRPLIWTITNGSWWRMNGANTLDLKATNVTALKAADTYIKTQPYYVSPDTSTPDPTPTPGVVSKLEVLHRGQSNAYYADQYGGPGRLRDVMASLTGLPVTMVSRKEQTTGDNTLHSGTYTFWRSPYNSDPRWIVPPSNDAAGYGSDPATWTNAGPLNQTLQAMTNFISSDEEVPLFDFSVHWEYDLGMEDSASRTAYLGGERQVTARIRNRRPKKAGKVIRAYGYCPYESSNYLAFNAINNAWAANVADTTRNAIYACGNMMDGQKNTQYDANGDNAHWGDQSGPRIYPRVGFVFSRLAYDRGWCPTTVNLSDCPSYGPRISSVARSGSTSVIATVVHDKGTSLVEGIDGIDWAAFTYNSNGGSFVGATGGAITGANTIRIDFAAALPSTGTEKLYYCFRPTFRNKKVIRDNWHSIRPTKYDNVPHIAVVEFPLQRTMSGVSF
;
A
#
# COMPACT_ATOMS: atom_id res chain seq x y z
N MET A 1 22.20 65.27 -32.80
CA MET A 1 20.75 65.53 -32.72
C MET A 1 20.40 65.68 -31.25
N LEU A 2 20.10 66.93 -30.88
CA LEU A 2 19.51 67.49 -29.65
C LEU A 2 19.77 66.83 -28.28
N PHE A 3 20.25 67.49 -27.21
CA PHE A 3 21.07 68.69 -26.89
C PHE A 3 21.24 68.68 -25.33
N SER A 4 22.45 68.45 -24.77
CA SER A 4 23.26 69.35 -23.89
C SER A 4 22.75 69.56 -22.44
N ALA A 5 23.46 69.23 -21.35
CA ALA A 5 24.78 69.66 -20.84
C ALA A 5 24.83 71.02 -20.09
N THR A 6 25.30 70.95 -18.82
CA THR A 6 26.15 71.91 -18.04
C THR A 6 25.63 73.25 -17.48
N PHE A 7 25.84 73.49 -16.17
CA PHE A 7 26.59 74.60 -15.48
C PHE A 7 26.28 74.59 -13.94
N ARG A 8 27.21 74.30 -13.00
CA ARG A 8 28.22 75.16 -12.27
C ARG A 8 27.65 76.48 -11.71
N ASN A 9 27.97 77.02 -10.53
CA ASN A 9 28.97 76.90 -9.43
C ASN A 9 28.38 77.67 -8.20
N VAL A 10 28.85 77.59 -6.94
CA VAL A 10 29.93 78.44 -6.35
C VAL A 10 30.01 78.19 -4.81
N LEU A 11 31.24 78.02 -4.27
CA LEU A 11 31.74 78.03 -2.85
C LEU A 11 31.36 76.84 -1.93
N GLY A 12 32.26 76.17 -1.19
CA GLY A 12 33.70 76.32 -0.91
C GLY A 12 34.23 75.10 -0.13
N ASN A 13 35.56 74.91 -0.15
CA ASN A 13 36.32 73.74 0.32
C ASN A 13 36.20 73.41 1.82
N LEU A 14 35.79 72.17 2.13
CA LEU A 14 36.38 71.31 3.18
C LEU A 14 36.22 69.83 2.75
N PRO A 15 37.26 68.99 2.77
CA PRO A 15 37.14 67.57 2.43
C PRO A 15 36.42 66.80 3.55
N PRO A 16 35.43 65.93 3.25
CA PRO A 16 34.99 64.89 4.18
C PRO A 16 36.12 63.87 4.39
N PRO A 17 36.36 63.39 5.63
CA PRO A 17 37.45 62.48 5.95
C PRO A 17 37.33 61.14 5.21
N ALA A 18 38.49 60.60 4.85
CA ALA A 18 38.66 59.32 4.17
C ALA A 18 37.98 58.18 4.92
N VAL A 19 37.19 57.38 4.19
CA VAL A 19 36.69 56.09 4.65
C VAL A 19 37.90 55.14 4.76
N VAL A 20 38.34 54.87 5.99
CA VAL A 20 39.39 53.89 6.29
C VAL A 20 38.82 52.49 6.09
N ALA A 21 39.50 51.64 5.32
CA ALA A 21 39.15 50.23 5.11
C ALA A 21 39.10 49.46 6.45
N PRO A 22 38.24 48.43 6.61
CA PRO A 22 38.12 47.67 7.86
C PRO A 22 39.46 47.05 8.28
N GLY A 23 39.95 47.47 9.46
CA GLY A 23 41.30 47.20 9.96
C GLY A 23 41.54 45.74 10.37
N THR A 24 42.80 45.29 10.24
CA THR A 24 43.31 44.00 10.70
C THR A 24 43.35 43.91 12.24
N ILE A 25 43.26 42.69 12.79
CA ILE A 25 43.60 42.39 14.20
C ILE A 25 44.98 41.73 14.19
N SER A 26 45.88 42.11 15.09
CA SER A 26 47.19 41.48 15.25
C SER A 26 47.51 41.15 16.71
N LEU A 27 48.36 40.14 16.90
CA LEU A 27 48.90 39.70 18.20
C LEU A 27 50.41 39.95 18.20
N ASN A 28 50.95 40.55 19.26
CA ASN A 28 52.39 40.74 19.43
C ASN A 28 52.83 40.49 20.89
N PRO A 29 53.60 39.41 21.16
CA PRO A 29 54.03 38.39 20.19
C PRO A 29 52.84 37.59 19.64
N SER A 30 52.99 37.00 18.45
CA SER A 30 51.95 36.13 17.85
C SER A 30 52.12 34.65 18.21
N ALA A 31 53.25 34.29 18.83
CA ALA A 31 53.52 32.94 19.31
C ALA A 31 53.80 32.97 20.82
N PRO A 32 53.21 32.05 21.60
CA PRO A 32 53.50 31.93 23.03
C PRO A 32 54.93 31.48 23.36
N GLY A 33 55.58 30.81 22.40
CA GLY A 33 56.81 30.08 22.67
C GLY A 33 56.55 28.81 23.46
N ASP A 34 57.62 28.26 24.03
CA ASP A 34 57.55 27.14 24.96
C ASP A 34 57.21 27.66 26.36
N LEU A 35 56.03 27.27 26.86
CA LEU A 35 55.51 27.78 28.14
C LEU A 35 55.87 26.87 29.34
N GLY A 36 56.72 25.84 29.20
CA GLY A 36 57.11 24.97 30.32
C GLY A 36 56.02 23.97 30.74
N ALA A 37 55.70 23.83 32.03
CA ALA A 37 54.65 22.92 32.51
C ALA A 37 53.32 23.65 32.78
N PRO A 38 52.17 23.17 32.27
CA PRO A 38 50.87 23.80 32.48
C PRO A 38 50.37 23.74 33.94
N PRO A 39 49.53 24.70 34.39
CA PRO A 39 49.05 25.87 33.65
C PRO A 39 50.05 27.04 33.66
N GLN A 40 50.27 27.63 32.49
CA GLN A 40 51.12 28.82 32.33
C GLN A 40 50.39 29.87 31.51
N SER A 41 50.57 31.13 31.89
CA SER A 41 49.89 32.26 31.24
C SER A 41 50.80 32.91 30.23
N TRP A 42 50.25 33.25 29.07
CA TRP A 42 50.93 34.02 28.05
C TRP A 42 50.27 35.38 27.90
N THR A 43 51.08 36.44 27.95
CA THR A 43 50.62 37.81 27.72
C THR A 43 50.99 38.23 26.30
N THR A 44 50.00 38.64 25.52
CA THR A 44 50.20 39.24 24.19
C THR A 44 49.50 40.59 24.11
N LYS A 45 50.09 41.51 23.34
CA LYS A 45 49.47 42.78 23.00
C LYS A 45 48.60 42.59 21.77
N ILE A 46 47.34 43.02 21.88
CA ILE A 46 46.34 42.98 20.82
C ILE A 46 46.25 44.37 20.22
N SER A 47 46.34 44.47 18.90
CA SER A 47 46.09 45.71 18.16
C SER A 47 44.95 45.48 17.17
N ALA A 48 43.89 46.27 17.30
CA ALA A 48 42.74 46.32 16.41
C ALA A 48 42.32 47.80 16.22
N PRO A 49 43.06 48.58 15.41
CA PRO A 49 42.81 50.00 15.19
C PRO A 49 41.36 50.27 14.75
N GLY A 50 40.72 51.26 15.37
CA GLY A 50 39.34 51.62 15.10
C GLY A 50 38.27 50.75 15.78
N ARG A 51 38.66 49.85 16.69
CA ARG A 51 37.72 49.05 17.50
C ARG A 51 37.91 49.33 18.98
N ASN A 52 36.80 49.43 19.71
CA ASN A 52 36.82 49.62 21.17
C ASN A 52 36.67 48.30 21.93
N GLN A 53 36.27 47.22 21.26
CA GLN A 53 36.06 45.90 21.86
C GLN A 53 36.38 44.78 20.87
N VAL A 54 36.90 43.67 21.39
CA VAL A 54 37.09 42.39 20.68
C VAL A 54 36.62 41.22 21.54
N LYS A 55 36.27 40.10 20.91
CA LYS A 55 35.97 38.81 21.57
C LYS A 55 37.23 37.96 21.53
N TRP A 56 37.53 37.24 22.61
CA TRP A 56 38.61 36.27 22.61
C TRP A 56 38.22 34.96 23.31
N TYR A 57 38.86 33.87 22.91
CA TYR A 57 38.73 32.54 23.51
C TYR A 57 39.97 31.67 23.21
N VAL A 58 40.13 30.57 23.94
CA VAL A 58 41.18 29.57 23.68
C VAL A 58 40.61 28.42 22.86
N GLY A 59 41.16 28.20 21.67
CA GLY A 59 40.84 27.04 20.83
C GLY A 59 41.64 25.81 21.26
N LEU A 60 40.95 24.69 21.48
CA LEU A 60 41.56 23.42 21.87
C LEU A 60 42.26 22.74 20.68
N ALA A 61 43.42 22.14 20.93
CA ALA A 61 44.19 21.43 19.91
C ALA A 61 43.34 20.39 19.15
N GLY A 62 43.31 20.48 17.81
CA GLY A 62 42.66 19.48 16.94
C GLY A 62 41.20 19.75 16.55
N GLN A 63 40.57 20.84 17.01
CA GLN A 63 39.23 21.23 16.57
C GLN A 63 39.28 22.23 15.41
N LYS A 64 38.64 21.92 14.27
CA LYS A 64 38.38 22.89 13.20
C LYS A 64 37.06 23.63 13.47
N ILE A 65 37.10 24.95 13.38
CA ILE A 65 35.91 25.81 13.39
C ILE A 65 35.70 26.34 11.97
N ILE A 66 34.56 26.01 11.36
CA ILE A 66 34.19 26.49 10.01
C ILE A 66 33.02 27.46 10.17
N ASN A 67 33.20 28.72 9.78
CA ASN A 67 32.14 29.72 9.76
C ASN A 67 31.66 29.95 8.33
N VAL A 68 30.34 29.90 8.09
CA VAL A 68 29.75 30.20 6.78
C VAL A 68 28.77 31.37 6.91
N ALA A 69 29.10 32.49 6.27
CA ALA A 69 28.22 33.65 6.14
C ALA A 69 27.41 33.54 4.84
N TYR A 70 26.10 33.78 4.91
CA TYR A 70 25.22 33.76 3.73
C TYR A 70 24.15 34.85 3.79
N ASN A 71 23.72 35.28 2.62
CA ASN A 71 22.89 36.47 2.39
C ASN A 71 21.69 36.20 1.45
N SER A 72 21.31 34.95 1.21
CA SER A 72 20.12 34.59 0.44
C SER A 72 19.38 33.37 1.01
N ALA A 73 18.09 33.24 0.66
CA ALA A 73 17.11 32.41 1.36
C ALA A 73 17.21 30.90 1.12
N ASN A 74 18.17 30.38 0.34
CA ASN A 74 18.39 28.93 0.19
C ASN A 74 19.82 28.65 -0.33
N ILE A 75 20.66 27.99 0.47
CA ILE A 75 21.97 27.47 0.05
C ILE A 75 22.13 26.01 0.48
N ASN A 76 22.55 25.15 -0.44
CA ASN A 76 23.02 23.80 -0.14
C ASN A 76 24.55 23.82 0.02
N ILE A 77 25.06 23.42 1.19
CA ILE A 77 26.50 23.38 1.47
C ILE A 77 26.92 21.93 1.67
N THR A 78 27.91 21.47 0.89
CA THR A 78 28.54 20.14 1.06
C THR A 78 29.95 20.34 1.60
N VAL A 79 30.27 19.75 2.75
CA VAL A 79 31.62 19.77 3.33
C VAL A 79 32.18 18.34 3.35
N PRO A 80 33.13 17.99 2.47
CA PRO A 80 33.79 16.69 2.52
C PRO A 80 34.88 16.67 3.61
N ASN A 81 34.98 15.55 4.35
CA ASN A 81 36.02 15.20 5.35
C ASN A 81 35.99 16.01 6.67
N TYR A 82 35.12 15.62 7.60
CA TYR A 82 34.96 16.23 8.94
C TYR A 82 35.14 15.18 10.05
N ASN A 83 35.75 15.56 11.18
CA ASN A 83 36.01 14.65 12.31
C ASN A 83 35.06 14.90 13.48
N ARG A 84 34.88 13.89 14.34
CA ARG A 84 34.06 13.99 15.55
C ARG A 84 34.67 15.03 16.50
N GLY A 85 34.02 16.18 16.66
CA GLY A 85 34.42 17.25 17.60
C GLY A 85 34.75 18.61 16.95
N ASP A 86 34.76 18.69 15.62
CA ASP A 86 34.81 19.97 14.92
C ASP A 86 33.51 20.77 15.20
N THR A 87 33.45 22.08 14.89
CA THR A 87 32.23 22.92 15.05
C THR A 87 31.94 23.75 13.79
N ILE A 88 30.66 23.85 13.37
CA ILE A 88 30.22 24.66 12.23
C ILE A 88 29.24 25.73 12.72
N ASN A 89 29.55 27.00 12.47
CA ASN A 89 28.69 28.12 12.83
C ASN A 89 28.06 28.78 11.60
N PHE A 90 26.77 29.10 11.70
CA PHE A 90 26.00 29.77 10.66
C PHE A 90 25.56 31.15 11.14
N THR A 91 25.79 32.19 10.33
CA THR A 91 25.38 33.57 10.67
C THR A 91 24.69 34.22 9.46
N GLY A 92 23.39 34.48 9.57
CA GLY A 92 22.57 35.12 8.53
C GLY A 92 21.14 35.43 9.00
N TYR A 93 20.49 36.45 8.42
CA TYR A 93 19.08 36.81 8.67
C TYR A 93 18.21 36.28 7.52
N GLY A 94 17.47 35.18 7.74
CA GLY A 94 16.54 34.64 6.75
C GLY A 94 16.10 33.20 7.07
N ALA A 95 14.85 32.85 6.74
CA ALA A 95 14.21 31.61 7.13
C ALA A 95 14.73 30.40 6.33
N GLY A 96 15.18 29.36 7.06
CA GLY A 96 15.35 27.98 6.59
C GLY A 96 16.74 27.64 6.02
N PHE A 97 17.40 26.63 6.61
CA PHE A 97 18.53 25.92 5.98
C PHE A 97 18.30 24.41 6.08
N SER A 98 18.83 23.65 5.11
CA SER A 98 18.77 22.19 5.06
C SER A 98 20.19 21.63 5.02
N ILE A 99 20.53 20.70 5.93
CA ILE A 99 21.80 19.96 5.91
C ILE A 99 21.52 18.57 5.33
N VAL A 100 22.03 18.30 4.14
CA VAL A 100 21.91 16.97 3.50
C VAL A 100 23.11 16.12 3.89
N ARG A 101 22.88 15.02 4.62
CA ARG A 101 23.91 14.05 5.04
C ARG A 101 24.25 13.11 3.89
N VAL A 102 25.54 12.88 3.63
CA VAL A 102 26.04 11.79 2.77
C VAL A 102 27.08 10.99 3.57
N GLY A 103 26.70 9.85 4.18
CA GLY A 103 27.64 8.93 4.84
C GLY A 103 27.13 8.24 6.13
N THR A 104 27.63 7.03 6.39
CA THR A 104 27.17 6.02 7.36
C THR A 104 27.19 6.45 8.84
N THR A 105 26.39 5.76 9.65
CA THR A 105 25.91 6.02 11.03
C THR A 105 26.98 6.40 12.08
N GLY A 106 26.66 7.33 13.00
CA GLY A 106 27.41 7.47 14.27
C GLY A 106 27.77 8.85 14.87
N SER A 107 27.23 10.01 14.45
CA SER A 107 27.61 11.32 15.02
C SER A 107 26.41 12.21 15.38
N VAL A 108 26.44 12.82 16.58
CA VAL A 108 25.45 13.78 17.10
C VAL A 108 25.79 15.20 16.63
N PHE A 109 24.80 15.97 16.17
CA PHE A 109 24.94 17.38 15.78
C PHE A 109 24.57 18.32 16.94
N LYS A 110 25.26 19.45 17.07
CA LYS A 110 24.83 20.55 17.93
C LYS A 110 24.73 21.82 17.07
N VAL A 111 23.50 22.33 16.90
CA VAL A 111 23.22 23.56 16.14
C VAL A 111 22.87 24.65 17.15
N GLN A 112 23.54 25.79 17.10
CA GLN A 112 23.27 26.92 17.99
C GLN A 112 22.75 28.09 17.13
N GLY A 113 21.46 28.38 17.22
CA GLY A 113 20.80 29.48 16.49
C GLY A 113 20.03 30.39 17.44
N ALA A 114 20.09 31.70 17.20
CA ALA A 114 19.30 32.70 17.92
C ALA A 114 17.80 32.52 17.60
N SER A 115 16.97 32.72 18.62
CA SER A 115 15.51 32.53 18.67
C SER A 115 14.74 32.67 17.35
N GLY A 116 14.20 31.54 16.87
CA GLY A 116 13.25 31.44 15.76
C GLY A 116 12.97 29.97 15.43
N TYR A 117 11.71 29.61 15.23
CA TYR A 117 11.27 28.23 14.94
C TYR A 117 11.99 27.66 13.71
N ASN A 118 12.76 26.60 13.87
CA ASN A 118 13.44 25.90 12.78
C ASN A 118 13.04 24.42 12.77
N ASN A 119 12.51 23.94 11.63
CA ASN A 119 12.26 22.53 11.37
C ASN A 119 13.50 21.90 10.73
N VAL A 120 14.07 20.87 11.36
CA VAL A 120 15.17 20.07 10.79
C VAL A 120 14.56 18.83 10.15
N THR A 121 14.79 18.61 8.86
CA THR A 121 14.37 17.39 8.15
C THR A 121 15.60 16.53 7.87
N VAL A 122 15.63 15.30 8.41
CA VAL A 122 16.60 14.25 8.04
C VAL A 122 15.84 13.22 7.19
N GLY A 123 16.41 12.79 6.07
CA GLY A 123 15.71 12.07 5.01
C GLY A 123 14.87 10.85 5.42
N ASN A 124 13.72 10.72 4.75
CA ASN A 124 12.79 9.60 4.51
C ASN A 124 12.58 8.48 5.55
N GLU A 125 12.94 8.67 6.81
CA GLU A 125 12.33 7.98 7.94
C GLU A 125 12.13 9.00 9.07
N THR A 126 10.88 9.46 9.25
CA THR A 126 10.49 10.27 10.40
C THR A 126 10.38 9.35 11.62
N ARG A 127 11.51 9.01 12.24
CA ARG A 127 11.48 8.62 13.65
C ARG A 127 11.43 9.91 14.47
N ALA A 128 10.32 10.10 15.19
CA ALA A 128 10.29 11.03 16.32
C ALA A 128 11.18 10.44 17.42
N GLU A 129 12.49 10.69 17.33
CA GLU A 129 13.27 10.74 18.55
C GLU A 129 12.89 12.04 19.25
N ASN A 130 12.42 11.92 20.48
CA ASN A 130 12.35 13.05 21.38
C ASN A 130 13.75 13.63 21.48
N ILE A 131 14.00 14.74 20.78
CA ILE A 131 15.05 15.66 21.20
C ILE A 131 14.48 16.32 22.45
N SER A 132 14.70 15.68 23.58
CA SER A 132 14.54 16.29 24.89
C SER A 132 15.44 17.53 24.92
N TYR A 133 14.85 18.71 25.04
CA TYR A 133 15.56 19.84 25.63
C TYR A 133 15.74 19.51 27.11
N GLN A 134 16.76 18.72 27.44
CA GLN A 134 17.17 18.56 28.81
C GLN A 134 18.05 19.77 29.15
N ILE A 135 17.47 20.74 29.86
CA ILE A 135 18.27 21.66 30.68
C ILE A 135 18.69 20.83 31.89
N ASP A 136 19.75 20.04 31.72
CA ASP A 136 20.41 19.38 32.84
C ASP A 136 21.21 20.42 33.61
N GLY A 137 20.66 20.84 34.75
CA GLY A 137 21.48 21.32 35.85
C GLY A 137 22.37 20.17 36.33
N SER A 138 23.68 20.44 36.40
CA SER A 138 24.76 19.59 36.95
C SER A 138 25.60 18.72 35.99
N GLY A 139 25.70 19.06 34.71
CA GLY A 139 26.78 18.58 33.84
C GLY A 139 27.29 19.69 32.92
N GLY A 140 28.56 20.10 33.08
CA GLY A 140 29.15 21.27 32.44
C GLY A 140 28.82 21.44 30.95
N THR A 141 27.96 22.42 30.66
CA THR A 141 27.81 23.01 29.32
C THR A 141 29.15 23.63 28.92
N ASN A 142 29.84 23.04 27.94
CA ASN A 142 30.88 23.75 27.18
C ASN A 142 30.18 24.78 26.27
N THR A 143 29.60 25.80 26.89
CA THR A 143 29.40 27.10 26.27
C THR A 143 30.80 27.64 26.05
N PHE A 144 31.23 27.82 24.80
CA PHE A 144 32.45 28.59 24.53
C PHE A 144 32.19 30.01 25.03
N SER A 145 32.53 30.26 26.30
CA SER A 145 32.43 31.56 26.92
C SER A 145 33.54 32.39 26.32
N TYR A 146 33.20 33.20 25.32
CA TYR A 146 34.12 34.23 24.87
C TYR A 146 34.10 35.35 25.90
N SER A 147 35.28 35.90 26.17
CA SER A 147 35.40 37.09 27.01
C SER A 147 35.48 38.30 26.09
N LEU A 148 34.79 39.37 26.49
CA LEU A 148 34.97 40.68 25.86
C LEU A 148 36.21 41.34 26.44
N LEU A 149 37.00 41.95 25.56
CA LEU A 149 38.15 42.76 25.95
C LEU A 149 37.96 44.17 25.41
N ASP A 150 37.90 45.13 26.32
CA ASP A 150 37.89 46.55 26.00
C ASP A 150 39.29 46.99 25.54
N LEU A 151 39.33 47.73 24.44
CA LEU A 151 40.54 48.26 23.83
C LEU A 151 40.61 49.76 24.10
N THR A 152 41.75 50.22 24.62
CA THR A 152 42.04 51.66 24.74
C THR A 152 42.84 52.08 23.53
N ASN A 153 42.30 52.99 22.71
CA ASN A 153 42.89 53.41 21.43
C ASN A 153 43.15 52.25 20.44
N GLY A 154 42.30 51.22 20.46
CA GLY A 154 42.45 50.05 19.59
C GLY A 154 43.51 49.06 20.06
N GLU A 155 44.04 49.18 21.28
CA GLU A 155 45.02 48.24 21.83
C GLU A 155 44.66 47.77 23.24
N ALA A 156 45.08 46.55 23.59
CA ALA A 156 45.03 46.03 24.97
C ALA A 156 46.08 44.93 25.17
N ASN A 157 46.53 44.74 26.40
CA ASN A 157 47.28 43.54 26.78
C ASN A 157 46.30 42.48 27.25
N LEU A 158 46.46 41.25 26.76
CA LEU A 158 45.66 40.11 27.20
C LEU A 158 46.58 39.01 27.71
N THR A 159 46.35 38.62 28.96
CA THR A 159 47.01 37.48 29.59
C THR A 159 46.06 36.29 29.58
N VAL A 160 46.48 35.20 28.92
CA VAL A 160 45.65 34.01 28.72
C VAL A 160 46.32 32.79 29.34
N PRO A 161 45.66 32.08 30.26
CA PRO A 161 46.17 30.81 30.78
C PRO A 161 45.95 29.69 29.76
N PHE A 162 47.02 28.97 29.45
CA PHE A 162 46.96 27.75 28.63
C PHE A 162 47.14 26.51 29.50
N TRP A 163 46.36 25.48 29.21
CA TRP A 163 46.27 24.28 30.03
C TRP A 163 46.80 23.04 29.31
N ARG A 164 46.85 23.04 27.97
CA ARG A 164 47.30 21.90 27.16
C ARG A 164 48.18 22.31 25.98
N GLY A 165 49.09 21.41 25.59
CA GLY A 165 49.90 21.60 24.39
C GLY A 165 49.01 21.56 23.15
N GLY A 166 49.22 22.48 22.22
CA GLY A 166 48.44 22.64 21.01
C GLY A 166 47.28 23.64 21.12
N ASP A 167 46.98 24.17 22.30
CA ASP A 167 45.97 25.22 22.47
C ASP A 167 46.42 26.52 21.76
N SER A 168 45.48 27.32 21.27
CA SER A 168 45.77 28.61 20.62
C SER A 168 44.80 29.70 21.08
N LEU A 169 45.27 30.93 21.24
CA LEU A 169 44.42 32.09 21.51
C LEU A 169 43.81 32.56 20.20
N ILE A 170 42.48 32.71 20.15
CA ILE A 170 41.76 33.26 19.00
C ILE A 170 41.07 34.56 19.43
N ILE A 171 41.27 35.61 18.63
CA ILE A 171 40.65 36.92 18.81
C ILE A 171 39.87 37.29 17.58
N ARG A 172 38.67 37.83 17.76
CA ARG A 172 37.75 38.25 16.70
C ARG A 172 37.17 39.62 17.00
N SER A 173 36.85 40.38 15.97
CA SER A 173 36.00 41.55 16.11
C SER A 173 34.56 41.14 16.49
N LEU A 174 33.80 42.06 17.09
CA LEU A 174 32.43 41.78 17.53
C LEU A 174 31.50 41.32 16.39
N ASP A 175 31.73 41.89 15.19
CA ASP A 175 31.05 41.59 13.91
C ASP A 175 31.67 40.41 13.15
N GLU A 176 32.72 39.79 13.70
CA GLU A 176 33.49 38.69 13.10
C GLU A 176 34.18 39.01 11.77
N ALA A 177 34.23 40.27 11.33
CA ALA A 177 34.85 40.68 10.07
C ALA A 177 36.39 40.59 10.07
N ALA A 178 37.04 40.55 11.24
CA ALA A 178 38.48 40.36 11.38
C ALA A 178 38.82 39.38 12.51
N SER A 179 39.87 38.58 12.31
CA SER A 179 40.36 37.63 13.33
C SER A 179 41.87 37.50 13.32
N ALA A 180 42.45 37.19 14.48
CA ALA A 180 43.83 36.75 14.63
C ALA A 180 43.89 35.52 15.54
N ALA A 181 44.85 34.63 15.30
CA ALA A 181 45.11 33.48 16.15
C ALA A 181 46.61 33.42 16.51
N SER A 182 46.92 32.97 17.73
CA SER A 182 48.30 32.68 18.11
C SER A 182 48.79 31.38 17.49
N SER A 183 50.10 31.19 17.41
CA SER A 183 50.66 29.85 17.22
C SER A 183 50.19 28.92 18.35
N PRO A 184 50.05 27.60 18.10
CA PRO A 184 49.75 26.63 19.15
C PRO A 184 50.83 26.64 20.23
N VAL A 185 50.42 26.53 21.50
CA VAL A 185 51.33 26.45 22.64
C VAL A 185 52.09 25.13 22.61
N VAL A 186 53.40 25.19 22.88
CA VAL A 186 54.21 24.01 23.16
C VAL A 186 54.56 24.04 24.65
N PHE A 187 54.48 22.89 25.32
CA PHE A 187 54.91 22.71 26.70
C PHE A 187 56.08 21.70 26.71
N SER A 188 57.31 22.15 26.96
CA SER A 188 58.42 21.23 27.24
C SER A 188 58.39 20.78 28.70
N GLY A 189 58.43 19.46 28.91
CA GLY A 189 58.56 18.86 30.25
C GLY A 189 57.27 18.42 30.95
N ALA A 190 56.10 18.47 30.29
CA ALA A 190 54.91 17.84 30.85
C ALA A 190 55.06 16.32 30.83
N ALA A 191 55.18 15.69 32.01
CA ALA A 191 55.15 14.23 32.14
C ALA A 191 53.91 13.71 31.42
N VAL A 192 54.10 12.86 30.41
CA VAL A 192 53.01 12.27 29.63
C VAL A 192 52.14 11.48 30.61
N ARG A 193 51.00 12.04 30.98
CA ARG A 193 49.99 11.34 31.76
C ARG A 193 49.23 10.42 30.82
N SER A 194 49.14 9.15 31.17
CA SER A 194 48.37 8.14 30.45
C SER A 194 47.63 7.26 31.45
N ILE A 195 46.50 6.70 31.02
CA ILE A 195 45.78 5.61 31.72
C ILE A 195 45.51 4.55 30.66
N VAL A 196 45.78 3.29 30.98
CA VAL A 196 45.53 2.14 30.09
C VAL A 196 44.86 1.04 30.91
N LEU A 197 43.73 0.53 30.42
CA LEU A 197 43.01 -0.60 31.04
C LEU A 197 43.43 -1.93 30.40
N THR A 198 43.81 -2.91 31.23
CA THR A 198 44.17 -4.26 30.77
C THR A 198 43.58 -5.33 31.68
N PRO A 199 42.68 -6.22 31.19
CA PRO A 199 42.06 -6.19 29.86
C PRO A 199 41.11 -4.99 29.67
N ARG A 200 40.94 -4.54 28.42
CA ARG A 200 40.01 -3.45 28.06
C ARG A 200 38.61 -3.96 27.70
N GLU A 201 38.52 -5.19 27.20
CA GLU A 201 37.25 -5.80 26.80
C GLU A 201 36.73 -6.71 27.92
N PRO A 202 35.50 -6.47 28.42
CA PRO A 202 34.88 -7.33 29.44
C PRO A 202 34.62 -8.77 28.98
N GLY A 203 34.57 -8.99 27.66
CA GLY A 203 34.17 -10.26 27.06
C GLY A 203 32.67 -10.53 27.16
N ASP A 204 32.24 -11.68 26.63
CA ASP A 204 30.85 -12.14 26.72
C ASP A 204 30.54 -12.61 28.15
N LEU A 205 29.84 -11.77 28.91
CA LEU A 205 29.41 -12.13 30.26
C LEU A 205 28.09 -12.93 30.15
N LEU A 206 28.01 -14.13 30.74
CA LEU A 206 26.89 -15.05 30.50
C LEU A 206 25.57 -14.63 31.18
N THR A 207 25.60 -13.89 32.29
CA THR A 207 24.42 -13.41 33.03
C THR A 207 24.76 -12.25 33.99
N PRO A 208 23.98 -11.15 34.05
CA PRO A 208 24.13 -10.10 35.07
C PRO A 208 23.55 -10.52 36.44
N PRO A 209 24.08 -10.01 37.58
CA PRO A 209 25.26 -9.16 37.71
C PRO A 209 26.56 -9.97 37.57
N LYS A 210 27.58 -9.40 36.93
CA LYS A 210 28.88 -10.06 36.77
C LYS A 210 30.04 -9.09 37.00
N ASP A 211 30.99 -9.52 37.82
CA ASP A 211 32.21 -8.76 38.09
C ASP A 211 33.19 -8.88 36.92
N PHE A 212 33.77 -7.75 36.56
CA PHE A 212 34.87 -7.62 35.62
C PHE A 212 36.04 -6.94 36.33
N THR A 213 37.19 -7.60 36.36
CA THR A 213 38.42 -7.06 36.93
C THR A 213 39.36 -6.61 35.82
N THR A 214 39.79 -5.35 35.88
CA THR A 214 40.82 -4.78 35.01
C THR A 214 41.93 -4.14 35.83
N THR A 215 43.11 -3.98 35.23
CA THR A 215 44.21 -3.21 35.82
C THR A 215 44.30 -1.88 35.10
N ALA A 216 44.19 -0.78 35.85
CA ALA A 216 44.50 0.56 35.37
C ALA A 216 45.99 0.83 35.59
N THR A 217 46.74 0.91 34.50
CA THR A 217 48.15 1.37 34.51
C THR A 217 48.17 2.83 34.15
N ALA A 218 48.75 3.67 35.00
CA ALA A 218 48.81 5.10 34.79
C ALA A 218 50.19 5.70 35.05
N VAL A 219 50.60 6.62 34.18
CA VAL A 219 51.88 7.32 34.24
C VAL A 219 51.67 8.74 34.74
N GLY A 220 52.55 9.23 35.62
CA GLY A 220 52.53 10.63 36.07
C GLY A 220 51.38 11.01 37.01
N MET A 221 50.75 10.02 37.67
CA MET A 221 49.69 10.21 38.67
C MET A 221 49.79 9.16 39.78
N SER A 222 49.35 9.52 41.00
CA SER A 222 49.32 8.64 42.16
C SER A 222 47.92 8.09 42.46
N GLN A 223 46.87 8.64 41.83
CA GLN A 223 45.48 8.26 42.04
C GLN A 223 44.70 8.34 40.72
N VAL A 224 43.71 7.45 40.58
CA VAL A 224 42.67 7.49 39.54
C VAL A 224 41.30 7.35 40.17
N LYS A 225 40.25 7.78 39.47
CA LYS A 225 38.85 7.58 39.86
C LYS A 225 38.11 6.80 38.77
N TRP A 226 37.21 5.90 39.14
CA TRP A 226 36.48 5.06 38.19
C TRP A 226 34.99 4.96 38.48
N ALA A 227 34.19 4.70 37.45
CA ALA A 227 32.75 4.57 37.52
C ALA A 227 32.20 3.65 36.42
N ILE A 228 30.98 3.16 36.60
CA ILE A 228 30.24 2.43 35.56
C ILE A 228 29.27 3.39 34.88
N LEU A 229 29.31 3.42 33.56
CA LEU A 229 28.42 4.20 32.72
C LEU A 229 27.46 3.28 31.96
N ASP A 230 26.23 3.72 31.69
CA ASP A 230 25.31 3.03 30.79
C ASP A 230 25.65 3.29 29.30
N SER A 231 24.83 2.78 28.39
CA SER A 231 24.99 2.97 26.95
C SER A 231 24.96 4.45 26.52
N ASP A 232 24.28 5.29 27.31
CA ASP A 232 24.10 6.72 27.04
C ASP A 232 25.14 7.59 27.76
N ASN A 233 26.07 6.98 28.50
CA ASN A 233 27.11 7.60 29.34
C ASN A 233 26.63 8.17 30.67
N ASN A 234 25.44 7.81 31.16
CA ASN A 234 25.01 8.20 32.49
C ASN A 234 25.70 7.33 33.53
N LEU A 235 26.01 7.93 34.68
CA LEU A 235 26.55 7.23 35.84
C LEU A 235 25.55 6.21 36.36
N VAL A 236 25.89 4.93 36.24
CA VAL A 236 25.15 3.81 36.88
C VAL A 236 25.60 3.67 38.33
N SER A 237 26.89 3.90 38.60
CA SER A 237 27.42 3.98 39.96
C SER A 237 27.09 5.34 40.57
N VAL A 238 26.60 5.36 41.82
CA VAL A 238 26.19 6.59 42.53
C VAL A 238 27.30 7.65 42.57
N ASN A 239 28.57 7.23 42.62
CA ASN A 239 29.75 8.12 42.60
C ASN A 239 30.95 7.45 41.90
N TYR A 240 31.94 8.26 41.51
CA TYR A 240 33.26 7.75 41.14
C TYR A 240 34.01 7.23 42.38
N THR A 241 34.64 6.06 42.27
CA THR A 241 35.49 5.48 43.31
C THR A 241 36.95 5.85 43.04
N ILE A 242 37.61 6.47 44.02
CA ILE A 242 39.04 6.83 43.95
C ILE A 242 39.88 5.63 44.40
N VAL A 243 40.94 5.32 43.65
CA VAL A 243 41.92 4.27 43.99
C VAL A 243 43.34 4.82 43.88
N ASP A 244 44.17 4.49 44.86
CA ASP A 244 45.60 4.78 44.86
C ASP A 244 46.34 3.84 43.90
N LEU A 245 47.31 4.37 43.17
CA LEU A 245 48.17 3.62 42.27
C LEU A 245 49.44 3.19 42.99
N VAL A 246 49.63 1.87 43.16
CA VAL A 246 50.88 1.30 43.70
C VAL A 246 51.78 0.93 42.51
N GLY A 247 52.96 1.57 42.43
CA GLY A 247 53.87 1.39 41.30
C GLY A 247 53.30 1.84 39.95
N GLY A 248 52.36 2.80 39.95
CA GLY A 248 51.67 3.27 38.75
C GLY A 248 50.53 2.36 38.27
N THR A 249 50.05 1.42 39.11
CA THR A 249 48.96 0.51 38.74
C THR A 249 47.92 0.38 39.86
N ALA A 250 46.65 0.14 39.49
CA ALA A 250 45.57 -0.21 40.41
C ALA A 250 44.66 -1.29 39.79
N SER A 251 44.27 -2.28 40.58
CA SER A 251 43.25 -3.26 40.18
C SER A 251 41.85 -2.73 40.49
N ILE A 252 40.96 -2.77 39.51
CA ILE A 252 39.58 -2.27 39.58
C ILE A 252 38.65 -3.42 39.27
N THR A 253 37.70 -3.70 40.17
CA THR A 253 36.63 -4.68 39.94
C THR A 253 35.30 -3.94 39.82
N ALA A 254 34.72 -3.97 38.61
CA ALA A 254 33.45 -3.32 38.29
C ALA A 254 32.34 -4.37 38.16
N ASN A 255 31.20 -4.14 38.79
CA ASN A 255 30.03 -5.02 38.73
C ASN A 255 29.03 -4.53 37.67
N PHE A 256 28.97 -5.20 36.53
CA PHE A 256 28.04 -4.85 35.46
C PHE A 256 26.68 -5.52 35.65
N THR A 257 25.62 -4.73 35.59
CA THR A 257 24.22 -5.12 35.85
C THR A 257 23.33 -5.15 34.60
N ALA A 258 23.76 -4.52 33.50
CA ALA A 258 22.99 -4.48 32.24
C ALA A 258 23.90 -4.42 31.00
N ALA A 259 23.40 -4.93 29.87
CA ALA A 259 24.12 -4.89 28.60
C ALA A 259 24.34 -3.44 28.16
N GLY A 260 25.45 -3.17 27.47
CA GLY A 260 25.82 -1.83 27.03
C GLY A 260 26.53 -0.97 28.08
N GLN A 261 26.61 -1.42 29.34
CA GLN A 261 27.39 -0.72 30.37
C GLN A 261 28.90 -0.80 30.09
N LYS A 262 29.65 0.20 30.56
CA LYS A 262 31.11 0.29 30.42
C LYS A 262 31.77 0.89 31.66
N LEU A 263 33.00 0.47 31.95
CA LEU A 263 33.82 1.02 33.02
C LEU A 263 34.66 2.16 32.47
N THR A 264 34.59 3.33 33.08
CA THR A 264 35.47 4.48 32.79
C THR A 264 36.44 4.70 33.95
N VAL A 265 37.71 4.94 33.65
CA VAL A 265 38.75 5.29 34.62
C VAL A 265 39.39 6.60 34.19
N ARG A 266 39.49 7.55 35.12
CA ARG A 266 39.91 8.93 34.88
C ARG A 266 40.97 9.37 35.87
N SER A 267 41.80 10.32 35.50
CA SER A 267 42.62 11.04 36.48
C SER A 267 41.72 11.84 37.42
N ILE A 268 42.20 12.16 38.63
CA ILE A 268 41.40 12.88 39.64
C ILE A 268 40.89 14.23 39.11
N ASP A 269 41.69 14.88 38.27
CA ASP A 269 41.43 16.15 37.60
C ASP A 269 40.74 16.03 36.22
N ASP A 270 40.32 14.83 35.82
CA ASP A 270 39.62 14.54 34.54
C ASP A 270 40.40 14.95 33.27
N ILE A 271 41.73 15.07 33.35
CA ILE A 271 42.58 15.41 32.20
C ILE A 271 42.79 14.21 31.27
N VAL A 272 42.89 12.99 31.82
CA VAL A 272 43.11 11.75 31.06
C VAL A 272 42.08 10.70 31.48
N SER A 273 41.54 9.96 30.52
CA SER A 273 40.61 8.85 30.78
C SER A 273 40.81 7.70 29.81
N ASP A 274 40.54 6.48 30.26
CA ASP A 274 40.33 5.31 29.41
C ASP A 274 39.00 4.63 29.78
N THR A 275 38.43 3.88 28.84
CA THR A 275 37.12 3.24 29.01
C THR A 275 37.14 1.86 28.36
N THR A 276 36.49 0.90 29.02
CA THR A 276 36.32 -0.47 28.48
C THR A 276 35.37 -0.48 27.29
N GLY A 277 35.38 -1.56 26.50
CA GLY A 277 34.28 -1.84 25.59
C GLY A 277 32.94 -2.03 26.34
N PRO A 278 31.79 -1.89 25.64
CA PRO A 278 30.48 -2.15 26.22
C PRO A 278 30.32 -3.65 26.53
N VAL A 279 29.73 -3.98 27.68
CA VAL A 279 29.42 -5.37 28.03
C VAL A 279 28.31 -5.91 27.13
N ALA A 280 28.58 -7.05 26.49
CA ALA A 280 27.55 -7.89 25.90
C ALA A 280 27.17 -9.00 26.89
N PHE A 281 25.88 -9.15 27.18
CA PHE A 281 25.38 -10.34 27.86
C PHE A 281 24.88 -11.34 26.82
N ASN A 282 25.44 -12.55 26.82
CA ASN A 282 24.96 -13.64 25.97
C ASN A 282 23.62 -14.13 26.52
N THR A 283 22.53 -13.48 26.11
CA THR A 283 21.19 -13.98 26.39
C THR A 283 21.01 -15.29 25.62
N VAL A 284 20.96 -16.42 26.34
CA VAL A 284 20.44 -17.67 25.77
C VAL A 284 19.04 -17.33 25.25
N ALA A 285 18.83 -17.43 23.94
CA ALA A 285 17.57 -17.07 23.31
C ALA A 285 16.43 -17.86 23.98
N LYS A 286 15.61 -17.16 24.78
CA LYS A 286 14.40 -17.72 25.37
C LYS A 286 13.35 -17.82 24.28
N SER A 287 12.77 -19.00 24.07
CA SER A 287 11.69 -19.18 23.10
C SER A 287 10.69 -20.22 23.55
N ILE A 288 9.43 -20.06 23.13
CA ILE A 288 8.33 -21.00 23.37
C ILE A 288 7.69 -21.35 22.03
N THR A 289 7.56 -22.64 21.72
CA THR A 289 6.81 -23.14 20.56
C THR A 289 5.77 -24.18 20.98
N LEU A 290 4.68 -24.29 20.20
CA LEU A 290 3.58 -25.23 20.41
C LEU A 290 3.52 -26.21 19.23
N ASN A 291 3.39 -27.51 19.50
CA ASN A 291 3.18 -28.52 18.47
C ASN A 291 2.12 -29.56 18.91
N PRO A 292 0.93 -29.61 18.28
CA PRO A 292 0.48 -28.72 17.21
C PRO A 292 0.28 -27.26 17.68
N GLN A 293 0.38 -26.27 16.77
CA GLN A 293 0.14 -24.86 17.12
C GLN A 293 -1.35 -24.51 17.19
N ASN A 294 -2.19 -25.25 16.48
CA ASN A 294 -3.62 -24.99 16.35
C ASN A 294 -4.42 -26.21 16.86
N PRO A 295 -5.40 -26.01 17.77
CA PRO A 295 -6.28 -27.08 18.24
C PRO A 295 -7.23 -27.62 17.17
N GLY A 296 -7.58 -26.83 16.15
CA GLY A 296 -8.50 -27.24 15.09
C GLY A 296 -9.95 -27.36 15.57
N ASP A 297 -10.73 -28.19 14.87
CA ASP A 297 -12.09 -28.57 15.30
C ASP A 297 -12.02 -29.73 16.30
N LEU A 298 -12.50 -29.45 17.51
CA LEU A 298 -12.47 -30.38 18.62
C LEU A 298 -13.83 -31.06 18.87
N GLY A 299 -14.84 -30.83 18.01
CA GLY A 299 -16.17 -31.43 18.12
C GLY A 299 -17.07 -30.66 19.08
N THR A 300 -17.63 -31.30 20.11
CA THR A 300 -18.48 -30.64 21.12
C THR A 300 -17.68 -30.27 22.37
N ALA A 301 -17.95 -29.09 22.94
CA ALA A 301 -17.34 -28.66 24.19
C ALA A 301 -17.99 -29.35 25.40
N PRO A 302 -17.26 -29.59 26.51
CA PRO A 302 -15.83 -29.31 26.69
C PRO A 302 -14.93 -30.40 26.06
N LYS A 303 -13.79 -29.99 25.50
CA LYS A 303 -12.80 -30.93 24.94
C LYS A 303 -11.38 -30.58 25.37
N THR A 304 -10.64 -31.61 25.74
CA THR A 304 -9.21 -31.52 26.02
C THR A 304 -8.41 -31.56 24.73
N TRP A 305 -7.46 -30.63 24.59
CA TRP A 305 -6.46 -30.64 23.53
C TRP A 305 -5.09 -30.93 24.14
N GLN A 306 -4.32 -31.80 23.50
CA GLN A 306 -2.95 -32.11 23.92
C GLN A 306 -1.97 -31.39 22.98
N THR A 307 -1.07 -30.58 23.54
CA THR A 307 0.02 -29.96 22.77
C THR A 307 1.34 -30.11 23.51
N ALA A 308 2.40 -30.41 22.75
CA ALA A 308 3.76 -30.28 23.24
C ALA A 308 4.17 -28.80 23.24
N VAL A 309 4.90 -28.38 24.25
CA VAL A 309 5.54 -27.07 24.39
C VAL A 309 7.04 -27.29 24.39
N THR A 310 7.77 -26.66 23.46
CA THR A 310 9.23 -26.59 23.51
C THR A 310 9.63 -25.22 24.06
N ALA A 311 10.34 -25.18 25.18
CA ALA A 311 10.74 -23.99 25.91
C ALA A 311 12.28 -23.94 26.02
N VAL A 312 12.94 -23.17 25.16
CA VAL A 312 14.40 -23.04 25.14
C VAL A 312 14.83 -22.02 26.19
N GLY A 313 15.79 -22.36 27.04
CA GLY A 313 16.30 -21.47 28.09
C GLY A 313 15.30 -21.17 29.22
N LEU A 314 14.24 -21.96 29.33
CA LEU A 314 13.15 -21.80 30.29
C LEU A 314 12.97 -23.13 31.06
N PRO A 315 13.38 -23.22 32.34
CA PRO A 315 13.22 -24.45 33.14
C PRO A 315 11.77 -24.65 33.62
N GLN A 316 10.96 -23.60 33.57
CA GLN A 316 9.55 -23.60 33.90
C GLN A 316 8.78 -22.65 32.97
N ILE A 317 7.53 -23.02 32.70
CA ILE A 317 6.55 -22.21 31.97
C ILE A 317 5.24 -22.18 32.75
N LYS A 318 4.39 -21.20 32.47
CA LYS A 318 3.00 -21.17 32.94
C LYS A 318 2.03 -21.10 31.76
N TRP A 319 0.87 -21.73 31.87
CA TRP A 319 -0.14 -21.69 30.82
C TRP A 319 -1.57 -21.56 31.38
N ALA A 320 -2.47 -20.99 30.59
CA ALA A 320 -3.90 -20.91 30.89
C ALA A 320 -4.73 -20.86 29.60
N VAL A 321 -6.01 -21.26 29.71
CA VAL A 321 -7.00 -21.11 28.64
C VAL A 321 -7.72 -19.78 28.79
N PHE A 322 -7.71 -19.00 27.72
CA PHE A 322 -8.34 -17.70 27.58
C PHE A 322 -9.49 -17.79 26.60
N ASP A 323 -10.57 -17.07 26.85
CA ASP A 323 -11.60 -16.92 25.85
C ASP A 323 -11.19 -15.98 24.71
N ALA A 324 -12.06 -15.82 23.71
CA ALA A 324 -11.84 -14.93 22.58
C ALA A 324 -11.58 -13.46 22.98
N ASN A 325 -11.94 -13.07 24.21
CA ASN A 325 -11.77 -11.74 24.78
C ASN A 325 -10.58 -11.66 25.74
N PHE A 326 -9.74 -12.70 25.81
CA PHE A 326 -8.62 -12.80 26.76
C PHE A 326 -9.03 -12.69 28.24
N ASN A 327 -10.24 -13.12 28.58
CA ASN A 327 -10.57 -13.44 29.97
C ASN A 327 -10.07 -14.85 30.26
N SER A 328 -9.23 -15.02 31.29
CA SER A 328 -8.77 -16.37 31.64
C SER A 328 -9.96 -17.17 32.19
N SER A 329 -10.20 -18.33 31.61
CA SER A 329 -11.22 -19.28 32.09
C SER A 329 -10.70 -20.14 33.26
N MET A 330 -9.42 -20.02 33.58
CA MET A 330 -8.72 -20.81 34.60
C MET A 330 -7.54 -20.05 35.21
N THR A 331 -7.09 -20.51 36.38
CA THR A 331 -5.85 -20.10 37.03
C THR A 331 -4.64 -20.61 36.23
N TRP A 332 -3.58 -19.79 36.11
CA TRP A 332 -2.31 -20.17 35.50
C TRP A 332 -1.76 -21.47 36.12
N GLN A 333 -1.45 -22.44 35.26
CA GLN A 333 -0.83 -23.71 35.64
C GLN A 333 0.66 -23.65 35.33
N VAL A 334 1.50 -24.00 36.30
CA VAL A 334 2.96 -24.04 36.13
C VAL A 334 3.40 -25.45 35.77
N VAL A 335 4.27 -25.58 34.77
CA VAL A 335 4.83 -26.86 34.33
C VAL A 335 6.35 -26.75 34.19
N ASN A 336 7.06 -27.76 34.68
CA ASN A 336 8.51 -27.88 34.55
C ASN A 336 8.88 -28.33 33.12
N THR A 337 9.93 -27.74 32.56
CA THR A 337 10.50 -28.04 31.23
C THR A 337 11.97 -28.42 31.36
N PRO A 338 12.33 -29.46 32.15
CA PRO A 338 13.72 -29.77 32.51
C PRO A 338 14.60 -30.13 31.30
N ASN A 339 13.99 -30.62 30.21
CA ASN A 339 14.66 -30.93 28.95
C ASN A 339 14.26 -29.95 27.82
N GLY A 340 13.80 -28.76 28.19
CA GLY A 340 13.29 -27.77 27.24
C GLY A 340 11.97 -28.18 26.56
N THR A 341 11.27 -29.19 27.06
CA THR A 341 9.95 -29.63 26.56
C THR A 341 9.00 -29.98 27.69
N ALA A 342 7.70 -29.76 27.48
CA ALA A 342 6.60 -30.18 28.35
C ALA A 342 5.37 -30.53 27.50
N THR A 343 4.44 -31.30 28.05
CA THR A 343 3.12 -31.52 27.43
C THR A 343 2.05 -30.89 28.31
N ILE A 344 1.15 -30.12 27.72
CA ILE A 344 0.03 -29.50 28.41
C ILE A 344 -1.29 -30.02 27.83
N ASN A 345 -2.32 -30.10 28.68
CA ASN A 345 -3.65 -30.63 28.33
C ASN A 345 -4.76 -29.60 28.62
N PRO A 346 -4.77 -28.46 27.92
CA PRO A 346 -5.83 -27.46 28.05
C PRO A 346 -7.22 -28.01 27.76
N VAL A 347 -8.18 -27.63 28.60
CA VAL A 347 -9.60 -27.95 28.42
C VAL A 347 -10.29 -26.70 27.87
N PHE A 348 -10.83 -26.82 26.67
CA PHE A 348 -11.58 -25.76 26.01
C PHE A 348 -13.08 -25.92 26.31
N ASN A 349 -13.73 -24.82 26.67
CA ASN A 349 -15.12 -24.83 27.12
C ASN A 349 -16.07 -24.18 26.10
N LYS A 350 -15.56 -23.33 25.20
CA LYS A 350 -16.36 -22.67 24.16
C LYS A 350 -15.52 -22.32 22.92
N ALA A 351 -16.21 -22.09 21.80
CA ALA A 351 -15.55 -21.77 20.54
C ALA A 351 -14.83 -20.41 20.67
N GLY A 352 -13.65 -20.30 20.08
CA GLY A 352 -12.80 -19.12 20.19
C GLY A 352 -11.87 -19.10 21.39
N ASP A 353 -11.98 -20.06 22.33
CA ASP A 353 -10.98 -20.24 23.39
C ASP A 353 -9.59 -20.53 22.79
N ARG A 354 -8.55 -20.12 23.52
CA ARG A 354 -7.13 -20.18 23.15
C ARG A 354 -6.27 -20.53 24.35
N VAL A 355 -5.11 -21.11 24.12
CA VAL A 355 -4.12 -21.38 25.16
C VAL A 355 -3.02 -20.34 25.06
N VAL A 356 -2.71 -19.71 26.19
CA VAL A 356 -1.56 -18.82 26.32
C VAL A 356 -0.54 -19.53 27.18
N VAL A 357 0.71 -19.60 26.70
CA VAL A 357 1.86 -20.14 27.42
C VAL A 357 2.90 -19.04 27.57
N LYS A 358 3.37 -18.81 28.78
CA LYS A 358 4.37 -17.79 29.12
C LYS A 358 5.55 -18.40 29.87
N SER A 359 6.69 -17.73 29.82
CA SER A 359 7.74 -17.93 30.82
C SER A 359 7.26 -17.46 32.20
N ILE A 360 7.86 -17.96 33.28
CA ILE A 360 7.47 -17.57 34.65
C ILE A 360 7.64 -16.07 34.88
N ASP A 361 8.67 -15.48 34.26
CA ASP A 361 9.01 -14.06 34.29
C ASP A 361 8.24 -13.20 33.27
N ASP A 362 7.30 -13.77 32.51
CA ASP A 362 6.49 -13.10 31.48
C ASP A 362 7.28 -12.44 30.32
N LEU A 363 8.57 -12.78 30.16
CA LEU A 363 9.42 -12.25 29.08
C LEU A 363 9.21 -12.93 27.71
N THR A 364 8.56 -14.09 27.66
CA THR A 364 8.29 -14.83 26.42
C THR A 364 6.90 -15.42 26.45
N GLU A 365 6.13 -15.24 25.38
CA GLU A 365 4.74 -15.69 25.27
C GLU A 365 4.47 -16.40 23.94
N LYS A 366 3.61 -17.42 23.97
CA LYS A 366 3.03 -18.06 22.80
C LYS A 366 1.54 -18.30 22.99
N VAL A 367 0.76 -17.97 21.96
CA VAL A 367 -0.70 -18.19 21.92
C VAL A 367 -1.04 -19.24 20.86
N SER A 368 -1.88 -20.21 21.20
CA SER A 368 -2.39 -21.21 20.24
C SER A 368 -3.36 -20.57 19.22
N GLY A 369 -3.68 -21.32 18.16
CA GLY A 369 -4.88 -21.05 17.35
C GLY A 369 -6.16 -21.07 18.18
N GLN A 370 -7.25 -20.54 17.62
CA GLN A 370 -8.59 -20.64 18.23
C GLN A 370 -9.13 -22.06 18.08
N VAL A 371 -9.78 -22.55 19.14
CA VAL A 371 -10.59 -23.76 19.04
C VAL A 371 -11.88 -23.48 18.28
N SER A 372 -12.25 -24.34 17.35
CA SER A 372 -13.62 -24.44 16.85
C SER A 372 -14.30 -25.65 17.49
N PHE A 373 -15.54 -25.47 17.93
CA PHE A 373 -16.43 -26.58 18.24
C PHE A 373 -17.44 -26.68 17.09
N GLY A 374 -17.72 -27.91 16.67
CA GLY A 374 -18.56 -28.31 15.56
C GLY A 374 -19.69 -27.31 15.25
N THR A 375 -19.67 -26.89 14.00
CA THR A 375 -20.59 -25.98 13.30
C THR A 375 -21.95 -25.76 13.96
N VAL A 376 -22.12 -24.58 14.58
CA VAL A 376 -23.25 -23.75 14.13
C VAL A 376 -23.00 -23.56 12.64
N VAL A 377 -23.91 -24.05 11.81
CA VAL A 377 -24.00 -23.65 10.42
C VAL A 377 -24.19 -22.14 10.45
N VAL A 378 -23.09 -21.38 10.45
CA VAL A 378 -23.09 -20.07 9.82
C VAL A 378 -23.51 -20.41 8.40
N PRO A 379 -24.64 -19.88 7.90
CA PRO A 379 -24.99 -20.06 6.51
C PRO A 379 -23.74 -19.76 5.69
N PRO A 380 -23.46 -20.50 4.60
CA PRO A 380 -22.49 -20.00 3.64
C PRO A 380 -22.79 -18.51 3.43
N PRO A 381 -21.77 -17.64 3.30
CA PRO A 381 -22.01 -16.29 2.82
C PRO A 381 -23.00 -16.42 1.66
N PRO A 382 -24.05 -15.57 1.59
CA PRO A 382 -24.86 -15.50 0.39
C PRO A 382 -23.89 -15.49 -0.80
N ASP A 383 -24.21 -16.24 -1.86
CA ASP A 383 -23.34 -16.29 -3.05
C ASP A 383 -22.86 -14.87 -3.36
N ALA A 384 -21.56 -14.65 -3.64
CA ALA A 384 -20.99 -13.30 -3.78
C ALA A 384 -21.71 -12.41 -4.82
N THR A 385 -22.55 -13.01 -5.68
CA THR A 385 -23.50 -12.34 -6.56
C THR A 385 -24.64 -11.62 -5.84
N ASP A 386 -25.14 -12.15 -4.72
CA ASP A 386 -26.18 -11.53 -3.90
C ASP A 386 -25.66 -10.31 -3.15
N ASP A 387 -24.42 -10.35 -2.66
CA ASP A 387 -23.82 -9.25 -1.88
C ASP A 387 -23.51 -8.02 -2.74
N TYR A 388 -22.89 -8.19 -3.90
CA TYR A 388 -22.67 -7.09 -4.84
C TYR A 388 -24.00 -6.48 -5.32
N THR A 389 -25.00 -7.34 -5.58
CA THR A 389 -26.35 -6.91 -5.97
C THR A 389 -27.04 -6.16 -4.83
N PHE A 390 -26.86 -6.61 -3.60
CA PHE A 390 -27.37 -5.95 -2.40
C PHE A 390 -26.78 -4.55 -2.27
N ILE A 391 -25.46 -4.41 -2.37
CA ILE A 391 -24.80 -3.11 -2.29
C ILE A 391 -25.25 -2.21 -3.44
N LYS A 392 -25.30 -2.73 -4.67
CA LYS A 392 -25.80 -1.98 -5.83
C LYS A 392 -27.22 -1.47 -5.60
N ASN A 393 -28.12 -2.32 -5.10
CA ASN A 393 -29.50 -1.96 -4.76
C ASN A 393 -29.58 -0.97 -3.59
N PHE A 394 -28.63 -1.03 -2.65
CA PHE A 394 -28.50 -0.03 -1.60
C PHE A 394 -28.14 1.36 -2.16
N PHE A 395 -27.30 1.44 -3.18
CA PHE A 395 -26.87 2.71 -3.79
C PHE A 395 -27.73 3.18 -4.99
N ALA A 396 -28.61 2.34 -5.51
CA ALA A 396 -29.34 2.58 -6.77
C ALA A 396 -30.27 3.80 -6.74
N ASP A 397 -30.94 4.04 -5.60
CA ASP A 397 -31.87 5.16 -5.39
C ASP A 397 -31.25 6.31 -4.59
N LEU A 398 -29.94 6.26 -4.34
CA LEU A 398 -29.22 7.33 -3.67
C LEU A 398 -28.87 8.44 -4.66
N THR A 399 -29.07 9.66 -4.23
CA THR A 399 -28.77 10.90 -4.92
C THR A 399 -27.87 11.74 -4.03
N ILE A 400 -28.47 12.64 -3.26
CA ILE A 400 -27.82 13.52 -2.30
C ILE A 400 -28.46 13.35 -0.94
N GLY A 401 -27.66 13.52 0.11
CA GLY A 401 -28.11 13.51 1.49
C GLY A 401 -27.34 14.51 2.34
N PRO A 402 -27.78 14.77 3.58
CA PRO A 402 -27.00 15.50 4.54
C PRO A 402 -26.31 14.57 5.55
N ASN A 403 -25.14 14.99 6.02
CA ASN A 403 -24.55 14.51 7.26
C ASN A 403 -25.16 15.28 8.43
N ILE A 404 -25.67 14.57 9.44
CA ILE A 404 -26.18 15.13 10.70
C ILE A 404 -25.19 14.78 11.80
N GLU A 405 -24.37 15.76 12.15
CA GLU A 405 -23.29 15.57 13.09
C GLU A 405 -23.64 15.89 14.55
N ARG A 406 -22.97 15.18 15.47
CA ARG A 406 -22.95 15.40 16.94
C ARG A 406 -24.31 15.16 17.63
N GLU A 407 -24.51 15.73 18.81
CA GLU A 407 -25.72 15.59 19.65
C GLU A 407 -27.03 15.96 18.91
N ALA A 408 -26.92 16.56 17.72
CA ALA A 408 -28.03 16.81 16.82
C ALA A 408 -28.70 15.54 16.26
N GLY A 409 -28.08 14.36 16.34
CA GLY A 409 -28.59 13.14 15.72
C GLY A 409 -29.66 12.39 16.52
N ALA A 410 -29.72 12.51 17.84
CA ALA A 410 -30.62 11.71 18.69
C ALA A 410 -32.05 12.28 18.75
N GLY A 411 -33.06 11.40 18.81
CA GLY A 411 -34.46 11.74 19.09
C GLY A 411 -35.16 12.59 18.02
N ARG A 412 -34.71 12.56 16.77
CA ARG A 412 -35.33 13.32 15.67
C ARG A 412 -36.63 12.67 15.23
N SER A 413 -37.67 13.49 15.06
CA SER A 413 -39.01 13.03 14.68
C SER A 413 -39.09 12.63 13.21
N VAL A 414 -40.08 11.79 12.86
CA VAL A 414 -40.41 11.46 11.46
C VAL A 414 -40.64 12.73 10.64
N ALA A 415 -41.36 13.71 11.18
CA ALA A 415 -41.68 14.97 10.49
C ALA A 415 -40.43 15.75 10.05
N TYR A 416 -39.35 15.72 10.83
CA TYR A 416 -38.08 16.33 10.44
C TYR A 416 -37.48 15.63 9.21
N PHE A 417 -37.45 14.29 9.21
CA PHE A 417 -36.92 13.51 8.09
C PHE A 417 -37.83 13.57 6.86
N THR A 418 -39.15 13.69 7.03
CA THR A 418 -40.08 13.92 5.93
C THR A 418 -39.74 15.23 5.20
N LYS A 419 -39.41 16.31 5.93
CA LYS A 419 -38.97 17.57 5.30
C LYS A 419 -37.68 17.42 4.50
N LEU A 420 -36.72 16.63 4.98
CA LEU A 420 -35.51 16.30 4.21
C LEU A 420 -35.85 15.51 2.93
N LYS A 421 -36.74 14.53 3.03
CA LYS A 421 -37.22 13.74 1.89
C LYS A 421 -37.91 14.63 0.84
N GLU A 422 -38.81 15.52 1.28
CA GLU A 422 -39.50 16.50 0.44
C GLU A 422 -38.57 17.52 -0.20
N ALA A 423 -37.42 17.80 0.43
CA ALA A 423 -36.37 18.64 -0.13
C ALA A 423 -35.50 17.93 -1.19
N GLY A 424 -35.73 16.64 -1.46
CA GLY A 424 -34.99 15.88 -2.47
C GLY A 424 -33.90 14.97 -1.90
N CYS A 425 -33.74 14.89 -0.58
CA CYS A 425 -32.78 13.95 0.01
C CYS A 425 -33.27 12.50 -0.16
N SER A 426 -32.38 11.61 -0.61
CA SER A 426 -32.65 10.17 -0.71
C SER A 426 -32.19 9.40 0.53
N HIS A 427 -31.19 9.93 1.21
CA HIS A 427 -30.57 9.34 2.39
C HIS A 427 -30.11 10.41 3.37
N VAL A 428 -29.74 9.97 4.57
CA VAL A 428 -29.17 10.79 5.63
C VAL A 428 -28.04 10.03 6.31
N ARG A 429 -26.98 10.73 6.69
CA ARG A 429 -25.96 10.20 7.58
C ARG A 429 -26.20 10.72 8.99
N ILE A 430 -26.26 9.81 9.96
CA ILE A 430 -26.45 10.12 11.38
C ILE A 430 -25.16 9.74 12.10
N PHE A 431 -24.52 10.72 12.72
CA PHE A 431 -23.33 10.51 13.51
C PHE A 431 -23.65 10.21 14.98
N VAL A 432 -22.96 9.24 15.57
CA VAL A 432 -23.13 8.79 16.96
C VAL A 432 -21.80 8.91 17.72
N PRO A 433 -21.62 9.91 18.61
CA PRO A 433 -20.39 10.08 19.39
C PRO A 433 -20.21 8.94 20.40
N THR A 434 -18.99 8.50 20.71
CA THR A 434 -18.82 7.54 21.82
C THR A 434 -18.99 8.19 23.20
N LYS A 435 -18.75 9.49 23.33
CA LYS A 435 -18.73 10.22 24.60
C LYS A 435 -19.54 11.52 24.55
N ASN A 436 -20.33 11.76 25.60
CA ASN A 436 -20.74 13.09 26.01
C ASN A 436 -19.84 13.52 27.16
N GLY A 437 -18.76 14.26 26.85
CA GLY A 437 -17.89 14.87 27.86
C GLY A 437 -17.45 13.93 29.00
N TRP A 438 -16.65 12.90 28.69
CA TRP A 438 -15.87 12.05 29.62
C TRP A 438 -16.40 10.64 29.98
N GLY A 439 -17.56 10.18 29.50
CA GLY A 439 -18.03 8.78 29.69
C GLY A 439 -18.70 8.17 28.46
N PHE A 440 -18.75 6.83 28.35
CA PHE A 440 -19.51 6.14 27.29
C PHE A 440 -20.99 6.51 27.37
N MET A 441 -21.64 6.70 26.22
CA MET A 441 -23.10 6.94 26.20
C MET A 441 -23.87 5.80 26.89
N SER A 442 -24.95 6.14 27.60
CA SER A 442 -25.85 5.15 28.19
C SER A 442 -26.68 4.44 27.12
N ASN A 443 -27.24 3.28 27.43
CA ASN A 443 -28.17 2.59 26.52
C ASN A 443 -29.40 3.46 26.21
N THR A 444 -29.85 4.30 27.13
CA THR A 444 -30.93 5.27 26.89
C THR A 444 -30.55 6.29 25.83
N ALA A 445 -29.34 6.85 25.91
CA ALA A 445 -28.85 7.80 24.91
C ALA A 445 -28.68 7.12 23.53
N LEU A 446 -28.14 5.91 23.49
CA LEU A 446 -28.05 5.11 22.26
C LEU A 446 -29.43 4.75 21.68
N GLY A 447 -30.41 4.47 22.54
CA GLY A 447 -31.81 4.26 22.16
C GLY A 447 -32.39 5.45 21.41
N GLY A 448 -32.08 6.68 21.83
CA GLY A 448 -32.49 7.89 21.12
C GLY A 448 -31.94 8.00 19.69
N TYR A 449 -30.75 7.45 19.42
CA TYR A 449 -30.23 7.33 18.06
C TYR A 449 -30.95 6.23 17.26
N CYS A 450 -31.25 5.08 17.86
CA CYS A 450 -32.08 4.06 17.23
C CYS A 450 -33.47 4.61 16.83
N ASP A 451 -34.06 5.46 17.66
CA ASP A 451 -35.35 6.09 17.35
C ASP A 451 -35.23 7.05 16.16
N SER A 452 -34.14 7.82 16.05
CA SER A 452 -33.86 8.63 14.86
C SER A 452 -33.69 7.78 13.59
N ILE A 453 -33.00 6.63 13.68
CA ILE A 453 -32.84 5.70 12.55
C ILE A 453 -34.23 5.19 12.11
N ALA A 454 -35.05 4.74 13.06
CA ALA A 454 -36.42 4.28 12.78
C ALA A 454 -37.24 5.37 12.09
N ASN A 455 -37.16 6.61 12.60
CA ASN A 455 -37.92 7.74 12.10
C ASN A 455 -37.47 8.18 10.68
N ALA A 456 -36.17 8.11 10.38
CA ALA A 456 -35.65 8.38 9.04
C ALA A 456 -36.10 7.31 8.02
N ILE A 457 -36.05 6.03 8.41
CA ILE A 457 -36.54 4.92 7.58
C ILE A 457 -38.05 5.06 7.33
N ALA A 458 -38.82 5.39 8.37
CA ALA A 458 -40.26 5.62 8.26
C ALA A 458 -40.61 6.80 7.32
N ALA A 459 -39.76 7.83 7.27
CA ALA A 459 -39.88 8.94 6.31
C ALA A 459 -39.44 8.58 4.87
N GLY A 460 -39.00 7.35 4.62
CA GLY A 460 -38.59 6.87 3.30
C GLY A 460 -37.16 7.24 2.90
N LEU A 461 -36.30 7.55 3.87
CA LEU A 461 -34.86 7.75 3.66
C LEU A 461 -34.10 6.44 3.89
N LYS A 462 -32.96 6.27 3.20
CA LYS A 462 -31.91 5.34 3.65
C LYS A 462 -31.04 6.02 4.70
N VAL A 463 -30.49 5.25 5.63
CA VAL A 463 -29.69 5.74 6.73
C VAL A 463 -28.28 5.19 6.62
N ILE A 464 -27.30 6.08 6.75
CA ILE A 464 -25.89 5.77 6.94
C ILE A 464 -25.55 6.14 8.38
N LEU A 465 -25.06 5.19 9.16
CA LEU A 465 -24.75 5.40 10.57
C LEU A 465 -23.24 5.53 10.75
N GLY A 466 -22.77 6.72 11.12
CA GLY A 466 -21.37 6.96 11.48
C GLY A 466 -21.18 6.75 12.98
N CYS A 467 -20.57 5.64 13.39
CA CYS A 467 -20.24 5.41 14.79
C CYS A 467 -18.89 6.04 15.11
N GLN A 468 -18.74 6.65 16.30
CA GLN A 468 -17.49 7.19 16.84
C GLN A 468 -16.81 8.31 16.02
N ASP A 469 -16.40 9.41 16.68
CA ASP A 469 -15.80 10.58 16.01
C ASP A 469 -14.41 10.26 15.43
N VAL A 470 -13.44 10.09 16.33
CA VAL A 470 -12.03 9.90 16.00
C VAL A 470 -11.46 8.77 16.84
N VAL A 471 -10.83 7.79 16.20
CA VAL A 471 -10.05 6.73 16.88
C VAL A 471 -8.55 7.00 16.73
N LEU A 472 -7.80 6.88 17.84
CA LEU A 472 -6.34 7.03 17.88
C LEU A 472 -5.62 5.68 18.06
N PRO A 473 -4.34 5.60 17.68
CA PRO A 473 -3.50 4.45 17.97
C PRO A 473 -3.26 4.23 19.48
N GLU A 474 -2.94 3.00 19.88
CA GLU A 474 -2.65 2.62 21.27
C GLU A 474 -1.49 3.42 21.91
N ASP A 475 -0.51 3.87 21.12
CA ASP A 475 0.67 4.61 21.62
C ASP A 475 0.38 6.08 22.00
N ALA A 476 -0.68 6.68 21.44
CA ALA A 476 -1.13 8.03 21.75
C ALA A 476 -1.79 8.16 23.14
N TYR A 477 -1.95 7.04 23.86
CA TYR A 477 -2.49 6.97 25.23
C TYR A 477 -1.43 7.11 26.32
N SER A 478 -0.14 7.09 25.96
CA SER A 478 0.96 7.19 26.91
C SER A 478 1.15 8.59 27.51
N ASP A 479 0.46 9.61 26.97
CA ASP A 479 0.47 10.97 27.51
C ASP A 479 -0.87 11.28 28.22
N PRO A 480 -0.96 11.13 29.55
CA PRO A 480 -2.14 11.48 30.33
C PRO A 480 -2.40 13.00 30.42
N SER A 481 -1.46 13.85 29.98
CA SER A 481 -1.62 15.32 29.98
C SER A 481 -2.24 15.87 28.69
N ALA A 482 -2.26 15.06 27.62
CA ALA A 482 -3.03 15.37 26.42
C ALA A 482 -4.52 15.25 26.74
N SER A 483 -5.12 16.36 27.16
CA SER A 483 -6.57 16.57 27.23
C SER A 483 -7.20 16.40 25.83
N THR A 484 -7.34 15.16 25.41
CA THR A 484 -7.73 14.78 24.05
C THR A 484 -9.24 14.90 23.89
N GLY A 485 -9.71 16.06 23.44
CA GLY A 485 -11.12 16.35 23.17
C GLY A 485 -11.84 15.26 22.37
N GLY A 486 -12.54 14.35 23.07
CA GLY A 486 -13.50 13.40 22.49
C GLY A 486 -12.95 12.05 21.98
N LYS A 487 -11.67 11.70 22.18
CA LYS A 487 -11.04 10.52 21.54
C LYS A 487 -11.13 9.26 22.42
N THR A 488 -11.30 8.05 21.83
CA THR A 488 -11.59 6.78 22.56
C THR A 488 -10.67 5.63 22.10
N PRO A 489 -10.09 4.83 23.05
CA PRO A 489 -9.17 3.72 22.70
C PRO A 489 -9.83 2.67 21.82
N LEU A 490 -9.03 1.89 21.08
CA LEU A 490 -9.57 0.81 20.24
C LEU A 490 -10.38 -0.23 21.04
N PRO A 491 -9.91 -0.81 22.18
CA PRO A 491 -10.72 -1.77 22.94
C PRO A 491 -12.05 -1.19 23.45
N ALA A 492 -12.01 0.08 23.86
CA ALA A 492 -13.18 0.84 24.27
C ALA A 492 -14.17 1.05 23.10
N THR A 493 -13.64 1.34 21.91
CA THR A 493 -14.41 1.46 20.68
C THR A 493 -15.06 0.13 20.29
N ILE A 494 -14.32 -0.98 20.35
CA ILE A 494 -14.87 -2.33 20.10
C ILE A 494 -16.03 -2.63 21.06
N THR A 495 -15.83 -2.40 22.36
CA THR A 495 -16.89 -2.62 23.36
C THR A 495 -18.13 -1.77 23.07
N PHE A 496 -17.94 -0.51 22.67
CA PHE A 496 -19.03 0.36 22.23
C PHE A 496 -19.76 -0.20 21.00
N LEU A 497 -19.02 -0.63 19.99
CA LEU A 497 -19.57 -1.16 18.73
C LEU A 497 -20.35 -2.46 18.96
N GLU A 498 -19.87 -3.36 19.81
CA GLU A 498 -20.60 -4.59 20.16
C GLU A 498 -21.91 -4.28 20.88
N ARG A 499 -21.88 -3.34 21.82
CA ARG A 499 -23.07 -2.93 22.57
C ARG A 499 -24.09 -2.22 21.68
N PHE A 500 -23.64 -1.28 20.85
CA PHE A 500 -24.55 -0.56 19.96
C PHE A 500 -25.04 -1.45 18.81
N GLY A 501 -24.18 -2.33 18.28
CA GLY A 501 -24.57 -3.34 17.31
C GLY A 501 -25.65 -4.29 17.86
N GLN A 502 -25.57 -4.69 19.14
CA GLN A 502 -26.64 -5.46 19.76
C GLN A 502 -27.97 -4.67 19.82
N LEU A 503 -27.93 -3.39 20.21
CA LEU A 503 -29.15 -2.55 20.23
C LEU A 503 -29.78 -2.40 18.84
N ILE A 504 -28.96 -2.26 17.79
CA ILE A 504 -29.43 -2.21 16.40
C ILE A 504 -30.05 -3.55 16.00
N ALA A 505 -29.44 -4.67 16.37
CA ALA A 505 -29.96 -6.02 16.10
C ALA A 505 -31.32 -6.23 16.78
N ASP A 506 -31.45 -5.82 18.05
CA ASP A 506 -32.68 -5.95 18.84
C ASP A 506 -33.85 -5.15 18.24
N LYS A 507 -33.55 -4.03 17.56
CA LYS A 507 -34.55 -3.21 16.85
C LYS A 507 -34.96 -3.79 15.49
N ASN A 508 -34.22 -4.78 14.97
CA ASN A 508 -34.52 -5.49 13.73
C ASN A 508 -34.81 -4.57 12.52
N PHE A 509 -33.94 -3.58 12.29
CA PHE A 509 -34.07 -2.67 11.16
C PHE A 509 -34.01 -3.38 9.79
N ASP A 510 -34.67 -2.82 8.77
CA ASP A 510 -34.53 -3.30 7.40
C ASP A 510 -33.09 -3.05 6.91
N LYS A 511 -32.35 -4.15 6.71
CA LYS A 511 -30.95 -4.17 6.27
C LYS A 511 -30.75 -3.44 4.94
N ARG A 512 -31.78 -3.40 4.08
CA ARG A 512 -31.74 -2.69 2.78
C ARG A 512 -31.83 -1.18 2.91
N LYS A 513 -32.08 -0.67 4.13
CA LYS A 513 -32.27 0.76 4.44
C LYS A 513 -31.24 1.31 5.41
N LEU A 514 -30.37 0.48 5.99
CA LEU A 514 -29.35 0.89 6.95
C LEU A 514 -27.96 0.37 6.57
N ALA A 515 -27.00 1.28 6.43
CA ALA A 515 -25.57 0.98 6.32
C ALA A 515 -24.81 1.57 7.51
N ILE A 516 -23.74 0.91 7.95
CA ILE A 516 -23.12 1.19 9.26
C ILE A 516 -21.60 1.32 9.11
N ASN A 517 -21.08 2.51 9.39
CA ASN A 517 -19.67 2.77 9.56
C ASN A 517 -19.29 2.62 11.04
N ALA A 518 -18.25 1.84 11.31
CA ALA A 518 -17.72 1.64 12.65
C ALA A 518 -17.03 2.88 13.24
N VAL A 519 -16.39 3.69 12.38
CA VAL A 519 -15.62 4.87 12.80
C VAL A 519 -15.78 5.96 11.75
N ASN A 520 -16.35 7.10 12.17
CA ASN A 520 -16.50 8.29 11.32
C ASN A 520 -15.18 8.65 10.66
N GLU A 521 -14.11 8.77 11.44
CA GLU A 521 -12.85 9.34 10.97
C GLU A 521 -11.62 8.73 11.68
N TRP A 522 -10.60 8.36 10.89
CA TRP A 522 -9.34 7.80 11.42
C TRP A 522 -8.25 8.87 11.48
N GLY A 523 -7.82 9.22 12.69
CA GLY A 523 -6.98 10.41 12.89
C GLY A 523 -5.48 10.24 12.66
N TYR A 524 -4.86 11.38 12.32
CA TYR A 524 -3.43 11.61 12.04
C TYR A 524 -2.89 10.96 10.75
N ASP A 525 -1.79 11.53 10.22
CA ASP A 525 -1.12 11.13 8.96
C ASP A 525 -0.34 9.81 9.09
N ARG A 526 -1.01 8.77 9.63
CA ARG A 526 -0.44 7.43 9.74
C ARG A 526 -0.84 6.56 8.55
N THR A 527 -0.03 5.53 8.30
CA THR A 527 -0.20 4.62 7.17
C THR A 527 -1.44 3.75 7.33
N ASN A 528 -2.00 3.29 6.21
CA ASN A 528 -3.13 2.35 6.21
C ASN A 528 -2.80 0.99 6.87
N GLU A 529 -1.52 0.69 7.13
CA GLU A 529 -1.09 -0.56 7.77
C GLU A 529 -1.53 -0.66 9.24
N PHE A 530 -1.33 0.40 10.03
CA PHE A 530 -1.83 0.46 11.41
C PHE A 530 -3.36 0.38 11.42
N TYR A 531 -3.97 1.16 10.53
CA TYR A 531 -5.41 1.24 10.39
C TYR A 531 -6.06 -0.12 10.08
N ARG A 532 -5.42 -0.96 9.24
CA ARG A 532 -5.92 -2.30 8.88
C ARG A 532 -6.29 -3.17 10.09
N ILE A 533 -5.51 -3.12 11.18
CA ILE A 533 -5.78 -3.92 12.38
C ILE A 533 -7.05 -3.43 13.08
N ALA A 534 -7.15 -2.13 13.32
CA ALA A 534 -8.29 -1.50 13.98
C ALA A 534 -9.59 -1.63 13.17
N LYS A 535 -9.49 -1.45 11.85
CA LYS A 535 -10.55 -1.69 10.88
C LYS A 535 -11.10 -3.11 10.99
N ASN A 536 -10.23 -4.10 10.85
CA ASN A 536 -10.63 -5.51 10.85
C ASN A 536 -11.28 -5.92 12.18
N ALA A 537 -10.76 -5.42 13.31
CA ALA A 537 -11.37 -5.64 14.62
C ALA A 537 -12.77 -5.02 14.71
N SER A 538 -12.94 -3.80 14.23
CA SER A 538 -14.20 -3.06 14.27
C SER A 538 -15.27 -3.67 13.34
N THR A 539 -14.89 -4.02 12.11
CA THR A 539 -15.75 -4.75 11.16
C THR A 539 -16.19 -6.09 11.75
N LYS A 540 -15.27 -6.84 12.36
CA LYS A 540 -15.59 -8.12 13.02
C LYS A 540 -16.57 -7.93 14.18
N ALA A 541 -16.36 -6.91 15.01
CA ALA A 541 -17.23 -6.60 16.14
C ALA A 541 -18.68 -6.32 15.68
N LEU A 542 -18.85 -5.42 14.71
CA LEU A 542 -20.17 -5.13 14.13
C LEU A 542 -20.77 -6.34 13.43
N ARG A 543 -20.01 -7.04 12.59
CA ARG A 543 -20.51 -8.20 11.84
C ARG A 543 -21.02 -9.32 12.74
N SER A 544 -20.38 -9.53 13.90
CA SER A 544 -20.81 -10.52 14.89
C SER A 544 -22.22 -10.25 15.45
N LYS A 545 -22.65 -8.98 15.45
CA LYS A 545 -23.96 -8.54 15.94
C LYS A 545 -24.95 -8.29 14.80
N LEU A 546 -24.45 -7.92 13.63
CA LEU A 546 -25.23 -7.42 12.49
C LEU A 546 -24.95 -8.23 11.22
N PRO A 547 -25.26 -9.54 11.20
CA PRO A 547 -25.11 -10.35 10.00
C PRO A 547 -26.04 -9.85 8.88
N GLY A 548 -25.48 -9.67 7.67
CA GLY A 548 -26.23 -9.26 6.47
C GLY A 548 -26.54 -7.76 6.35
N PHE A 549 -26.10 -6.91 7.29
CA PHE A 549 -26.14 -5.45 7.12
C PHE A 549 -24.99 -4.98 6.21
N LEU A 550 -25.17 -3.89 5.47
CA LEU A 550 -24.07 -3.24 4.76
C LEU A 550 -23.16 -2.54 5.79
N LEU A 551 -21.89 -2.90 5.81
CA LEU A 551 -20.89 -2.21 6.61
C LEU A 551 -20.09 -1.23 5.74
N ILE A 552 -19.56 -0.21 6.38
CA ILE A 552 -18.76 0.84 5.74
C ILE A 552 -17.38 0.85 6.38
N GLU A 553 -16.35 0.86 5.55
CA GLU A 553 -14.95 1.05 5.94
C GLU A 553 -14.40 2.32 5.27
N SER A 554 -13.37 2.94 5.83
CA SER A 554 -12.86 4.22 5.35
C SER A 554 -11.34 4.31 5.51
N SER A 555 -10.62 5.16 4.77
CA SER A 555 -9.15 5.19 4.86
C SER A 555 -8.61 5.93 6.09
N SER A 556 -7.31 5.81 6.35
CA SER A 556 -6.64 6.67 7.34
C SER A 556 -6.67 8.17 6.94
N ASN A 557 -6.17 9.03 7.83
CA ASN A 557 -6.07 10.48 7.64
C ASN A 557 -7.42 11.13 7.32
N TRP A 558 -8.38 11.04 8.24
CA TRP A 558 -9.70 11.65 8.11
C TRP A 558 -10.44 11.19 6.85
N ASN A 559 -10.28 9.91 6.51
CA ASN A 559 -10.86 9.31 5.32
C ASN A 559 -10.50 10.06 4.02
N HIS A 560 -9.33 10.72 4.00
CA HIS A 560 -8.96 11.55 2.86
C HIS A 560 -8.81 10.66 1.61
N PRO A 561 -9.36 11.07 0.45
CA PRO A 561 -9.35 10.27 -0.77
C PRO A 561 -7.94 9.85 -1.21
N ASP A 562 -6.91 10.62 -0.86
CA ASP A 562 -5.52 10.26 -1.14
C ASP A 562 -5.11 8.97 -0.43
N LYS A 563 -5.47 8.77 0.83
CA LYS A 563 -5.14 7.53 1.56
C LYS A 563 -5.98 6.37 1.09
N LEU A 564 -7.20 6.60 0.61
CA LEU A 564 -8.00 5.54 0.00
C LEU A 564 -7.33 5.05 -1.31
N THR A 565 -6.72 5.97 -2.06
CA THR A 565 -6.27 5.72 -3.44
C THR A 565 -4.75 5.54 -3.62
N ASP A 566 -3.93 5.75 -2.60
CA ASP A 566 -2.45 5.68 -2.66
C ASP A 566 -1.87 4.26 -2.80
N GLY A 567 -2.72 3.23 -2.86
CA GLY A 567 -2.33 1.84 -2.99
C GLY A 567 -1.97 1.14 -1.69
N THR A 568 -1.94 1.86 -0.55
CA THR A 568 -1.66 1.29 0.78
C THR A 568 -2.93 0.82 1.49
N PHE A 569 -4.12 1.26 1.04
CA PHE A 569 -5.39 0.81 1.59
C PHE A 569 -5.68 -0.65 1.25
N SER A 570 -6.05 -1.44 2.27
CA SER A 570 -6.42 -2.85 2.10
C SER A 570 -7.94 -3.01 2.10
N LEU A 571 -8.47 -3.75 1.13
CA LEU A 571 -9.90 -4.08 1.06
C LEU A 571 -10.29 -5.07 2.17
N SER A 572 -11.55 -5.03 2.58
CA SER A 572 -12.11 -6.03 3.50
C SER A 572 -12.21 -7.40 2.83
N ALA A 573 -12.11 -8.46 3.63
CA ALA A 573 -12.47 -9.80 3.19
C ALA A 573 -13.99 -10.04 3.26
N ASP A 574 -14.73 -9.15 3.94
CA ASP A 574 -16.18 -9.19 4.03
C ASP A 574 -16.81 -8.64 2.73
N PRO A 575 -17.64 -9.45 2.03
CA PRO A 575 -18.23 -9.07 0.75
C PRO A 575 -19.34 -8.00 0.88
N LEU A 576 -19.92 -7.80 2.06
CA LEU A 576 -20.96 -6.81 2.34
C LEU A 576 -20.39 -5.53 2.95
N VAL A 577 -19.33 -5.01 2.30
CA VAL A 577 -18.64 -3.77 2.68
C VAL A 577 -18.58 -2.80 1.50
N CYS A 578 -18.86 -1.53 1.75
CA CYS A 578 -18.53 -0.42 0.86
C CYS A 578 -17.57 0.57 1.53
N TYR A 579 -17.01 1.49 0.74
CA TYR A 579 -15.91 2.35 1.20
C TYR A 579 -16.29 3.83 1.21
N GLU A 580 -16.02 4.50 2.33
CA GLU A 580 -16.31 5.92 2.53
C GLU A 580 -15.03 6.76 2.35
N TRP A 581 -15.20 7.97 1.81
CA TRP A 581 -14.17 9.01 1.79
C TRP A 581 -14.77 10.37 2.13
N HIS A 582 -13.97 11.22 2.76
CA HIS A 582 -14.35 12.60 3.14
C HIS A 582 -13.43 13.59 2.43
N SER A 583 -13.94 14.78 2.12
CA SER A 583 -13.10 15.86 1.60
C SER A 583 -13.60 17.23 2.04
N TYR A 584 -12.65 17.99 2.58
CA TYR A 584 -12.85 19.35 3.07
C TYR A 584 -12.00 20.32 2.26
N ASP A 585 -12.51 20.74 1.10
CA ASP A 585 -11.79 21.64 0.19
C ASP A 585 -12.18 23.10 0.45
N MET A 586 -11.21 24.01 0.53
CA MET A 586 -11.47 25.46 0.63
C MET A 586 -12.25 26.02 -0.56
N ASN A 587 -12.26 25.28 -1.67
CA ASN A 587 -13.00 25.53 -2.90
C ASN A 587 -14.14 24.52 -3.12
N ALA A 588 -14.74 23.96 -2.06
CA ALA A 588 -15.82 22.97 -2.17
C ALA A 588 -17.05 23.44 -3.00
N GLU A 589 -17.22 24.75 -3.19
CA GLU A 589 -18.22 25.39 -4.05
C GLU A 589 -17.84 25.37 -5.55
N LYS A 590 -16.60 24.99 -5.89
CA LYS A 590 -16.13 24.91 -7.28
C LYS A 590 -16.33 23.51 -7.84
N LEU A 591 -17.02 23.43 -8.97
CA LEU A 591 -17.23 22.18 -9.71
C LEU A 591 -15.92 21.43 -10.02
N SER A 592 -14.83 22.15 -10.33
CA SER A 592 -13.55 21.54 -10.65
C SER A 592 -12.95 20.75 -9.48
N ALA A 593 -13.10 21.24 -8.24
CA ALA A 593 -12.63 20.55 -7.05
C ALA A 593 -13.41 19.24 -6.84
N ALA A 594 -14.74 19.32 -6.87
CA ALA A 594 -15.61 18.14 -6.77
C ALA A 594 -15.34 17.11 -7.88
N THR A 595 -15.14 17.56 -9.12
CA THR A 595 -14.87 16.69 -10.28
C THR A 595 -13.52 15.98 -10.13
N ALA A 596 -12.47 16.69 -9.71
CA ALA A 596 -11.14 16.12 -9.56
C ALA A 596 -11.12 14.99 -8.52
N VAL A 597 -11.69 15.24 -7.33
CA VAL A 597 -11.75 14.24 -6.26
C VAL A 597 -12.71 13.10 -6.61
N GLY A 598 -13.91 13.42 -7.11
CA GLY A 598 -14.92 12.43 -7.49
C GLY A 598 -14.42 11.45 -8.57
N ASN A 599 -13.68 11.93 -9.57
CA ASN A 599 -13.10 11.08 -10.62
C ASN A 599 -11.92 10.26 -10.12
N LYS A 600 -11.09 10.82 -9.25
CA LYS A 600 -9.97 10.11 -8.62
C LYS A 600 -10.47 8.89 -7.85
N VAL A 601 -11.46 9.09 -6.97
CA VAL A 601 -12.02 7.99 -6.19
C VAL A 601 -12.76 6.99 -7.08
N LYS A 602 -13.52 7.47 -8.08
CA LYS A 602 -14.19 6.58 -9.04
C LYS A 602 -13.20 5.66 -9.76
N THR A 603 -12.12 6.21 -10.28
CA THR A 603 -11.09 5.45 -10.99
C THR A 603 -10.52 4.34 -10.11
N TRP A 604 -10.25 4.66 -8.84
CA TRP A 604 -9.82 3.66 -7.87
C TRP A 604 -10.89 2.60 -7.60
N ALA A 605 -12.13 3.01 -7.32
CA ALA A 605 -13.24 2.10 -7.01
C ALA A 605 -13.50 1.12 -8.16
N ASP A 606 -13.52 1.62 -9.41
CA ASP A 606 -13.66 0.83 -10.62
C ASP A 606 -12.51 -0.19 -10.75
N SER A 607 -11.27 0.23 -10.49
CA SER A 607 -10.09 -0.66 -10.55
C SER A 607 -10.12 -1.78 -9.50
N LYS A 608 -10.79 -1.54 -8.38
CA LYS A 608 -10.93 -2.48 -7.26
C LYS A 608 -12.24 -3.28 -7.31
N LYS A 609 -13.18 -2.92 -8.21
CA LYS A 609 -14.54 -3.50 -8.31
C LYS A 609 -15.33 -3.38 -7.01
N VAL A 610 -15.24 -2.23 -6.35
CA VAL A 610 -15.94 -1.95 -5.09
C VAL A 610 -16.83 -0.72 -5.21
N PHE A 611 -17.76 -0.56 -4.28
CA PHE A 611 -18.58 0.64 -4.17
C PHE A 611 -17.93 1.64 -3.21
N THR A 612 -17.93 2.91 -3.62
CA THR A 612 -17.53 4.02 -2.78
C THR A 612 -18.65 5.04 -2.67
N PHE A 613 -18.64 5.83 -1.60
CA PHE A 613 -19.46 7.04 -1.50
C PHE A 613 -18.74 8.16 -0.76
N CYS A 614 -19.16 9.39 -1.02
CA CYS A 614 -18.67 10.56 -0.32
C CYS A 614 -19.46 10.76 0.98
N GLY A 615 -18.83 10.45 2.11
CA GLY A 615 -19.43 10.53 3.44
C GLY A 615 -19.63 11.94 3.95
N GLU A 616 -18.69 12.82 3.59
CA GLU A 616 -18.67 14.21 4.03
C GLU A 616 -17.98 15.07 2.96
N TRP A 617 -18.71 16.06 2.44
CA TRP A 617 -18.17 17.11 1.60
C TRP A 617 -18.59 18.48 2.06
N GLY A 618 -17.64 19.39 2.15
CA GLY A 618 -17.90 20.78 2.46
C GLY A 618 -16.61 21.58 2.51
N LYS A 619 -16.72 22.84 2.91
CA LYS A 619 -15.52 23.57 3.34
C LYS A 619 -15.22 23.15 4.77
N GLY A 620 -13.96 22.79 5.03
CA GLY A 620 -13.50 22.54 6.39
C GLY A 620 -13.75 23.75 7.30
N PRO A 621 -13.67 23.57 8.63
CA PRO A 621 -13.76 24.70 9.56
C PRO A 621 -12.71 25.74 9.21
N ALA A 622 -13.12 27.01 9.08
CA ALA A 622 -12.18 28.10 8.94
C ALA A 622 -11.26 28.13 10.16
N ASN A 623 -9.95 28.31 9.96
CA ASN A 623 -8.96 28.39 11.05
C ASN A 623 -9.10 29.67 11.92
N GLY A 624 -10.28 30.31 11.95
CA GLY A 624 -10.55 31.44 12.83
C GLY A 624 -12.02 31.90 12.82
N PRO A 625 -12.47 32.60 13.87
CA PRO A 625 -13.84 33.14 14.00
C PRO A 625 -14.15 34.31 13.05
N ALA A 626 -13.20 34.72 12.19
CA ALA A 626 -13.32 35.88 11.31
C ALA A 626 -13.90 35.58 9.91
N ASP A 627 -13.96 34.32 9.49
CA ASP A 627 -14.57 33.93 8.22
C ASP A 627 -16.07 33.77 8.41
N GLY A 628 -16.75 34.91 8.47
CA GLY A 628 -18.19 35.03 8.72
C GLY A 628 -19.00 33.98 7.95
N ILE A 629 -19.78 33.20 8.70
CA ILE A 629 -20.96 32.41 8.32
C ILE A 629 -21.08 32.23 6.78
N GLN A 630 -20.29 31.33 6.20
CA GLN A 630 -20.36 30.99 4.76
C GLN A 630 -21.63 30.20 4.38
N THR A 631 -22.70 30.27 5.20
CA THR A 631 -23.96 29.57 4.95
C THR A 631 -24.67 30.02 3.66
N THR A 632 -24.23 31.14 3.06
CA THR A 632 -24.70 31.57 1.74
C THR A 632 -24.20 30.69 0.62
N LEU A 633 -23.08 29.97 0.79
CA LEU A 633 -22.45 29.13 -0.24
C LEU A 633 -22.97 27.68 -0.26
N ILE A 634 -23.85 27.30 0.65
CA ILE A 634 -24.40 25.93 0.72
C ILE A 634 -25.07 25.51 -0.60
N PRO A 635 -25.90 26.36 -1.25
CA PRO A 635 -26.46 26.04 -2.55
C PRO A 635 -25.41 25.73 -3.62
N GLU A 636 -24.32 26.49 -3.67
CA GLU A 636 -23.22 26.32 -4.62
C GLU A 636 -22.41 25.06 -4.32
N VAL A 637 -22.17 24.74 -3.05
CA VAL A 637 -21.53 23.47 -2.64
C VAL A 637 -22.40 22.27 -3.04
N ILE A 638 -23.72 22.35 -2.85
CA ILE A 638 -24.69 21.31 -3.27
C ILE A 638 -24.66 21.11 -4.80
N ASP A 639 -24.65 22.19 -5.58
CA ASP A 639 -24.59 22.09 -7.05
C ASP A 639 -23.24 21.51 -7.51
N ALA A 640 -22.13 22.02 -6.97
CA ALA A 640 -20.78 21.59 -7.34
C ALA A 640 -20.57 20.10 -7.11
N ILE A 641 -20.98 19.57 -5.96
CA ILE A 641 -20.81 18.15 -5.64
C ILE A 641 -21.80 17.25 -6.39
N ALA A 642 -23.04 17.70 -6.60
CA ALA A 642 -24.01 16.94 -7.39
C ALA A 642 -23.49 16.75 -8.84
N ARG A 643 -22.88 17.78 -9.41
CA ARG A 643 -22.33 17.77 -10.76
C ARG A 643 -20.97 17.09 -10.87
N GLY A 644 -20.07 17.31 -9.92
CA GLY A 644 -18.69 16.81 -9.96
C GLY A 644 -18.50 15.42 -9.35
N ALA A 645 -19.32 15.05 -8.36
CA ALA A 645 -19.17 13.81 -7.60
C ALA A 645 -20.52 13.08 -7.37
N GLY A 646 -21.59 13.40 -8.11
CA GLY A 646 -22.90 12.75 -7.93
C GLY A 646 -22.91 11.23 -8.15
N HIS A 647 -21.96 10.69 -8.92
CA HIS A 647 -21.73 9.25 -9.05
C HIS A 647 -21.20 8.58 -7.77
N GLN A 648 -20.72 9.37 -6.80
CA GLN A 648 -20.26 8.95 -5.47
C GLN A 648 -21.34 9.13 -4.39
N ARG A 649 -22.61 9.34 -4.76
CA ARG A 649 -23.77 9.38 -3.83
C ARG A 649 -23.53 10.27 -2.60
N PRO A 650 -23.27 11.56 -2.82
CA PRO A 650 -22.63 12.37 -1.82
C PRO A 650 -23.53 12.81 -0.66
N LEU A 651 -22.86 13.03 0.48
CA LEU A 651 -23.39 13.67 1.66
C LEU A 651 -22.76 15.04 1.89
N ILE A 652 -23.60 16.06 2.07
CA ILE A 652 -23.13 17.40 2.43
C ILE A 652 -22.79 17.41 3.92
N TRP A 653 -21.58 17.85 4.24
CA TRP A 653 -21.17 18.06 5.62
C TRP A 653 -21.89 19.27 6.21
N THR A 654 -22.81 19.04 7.15
CA THR A 654 -23.61 20.11 7.77
C THR A 654 -23.89 19.81 9.24
N ILE A 655 -23.91 20.84 10.08
CA ILE A 655 -24.35 20.72 11.46
C ILE A 655 -25.71 21.39 11.56
N THR A 656 -26.76 20.60 11.71
CA THR A 656 -28.13 21.13 11.78
C THR A 656 -28.39 21.93 13.07
N ASN A 657 -27.48 21.89 14.05
CA ASN A 657 -27.59 22.63 15.31
C ASN A 657 -26.42 23.60 15.57
N GLY A 658 -25.31 23.49 14.84
CA GLY A 658 -24.02 24.13 15.16
C GLY A 658 -23.80 25.45 14.42
N SER A 659 -22.93 26.33 14.92
CA SER A 659 -22.77 27.71 14.41
C SER A 659 -22.06 27.83 13.05
N TRP A 660 -21.50 26.75 12.49
CA TRP A 660 -20.50 26.85 11.41
C TRP A 660 -21.03 26.52 10.00
N TRP A 661 -21.90 25.51 9.82
CA TRP A 661 -22.54 25.17 8.54
C TRP A 661 -23.97 24.61 8.76
N ARG A 662 -25.03 25.40 8.52
CA ARG A 662 -26.43 24.99 8.75
C ARG A 662 -27.25 24.95 7.46
N MET A 663 -27.91 23.82 7.19
CA MET A 663 -28.92 23.77 6.13
C MET A 663 -30.24 24.45 6.52
N ASN A 664 -30.50 24.52 7.83
CA ASN A 664 -31.66 25.11 8.46
C ASN A 664 -31.40 26.56 8.88
N GLY A 665 -32.49 27.29 9.15
CA GLY A 665 -32.38 28.58 9.83
C GLY A 665 -31.80 28.43 11.24
N ALA A 666 -31.27 29.51 11.80
CA ALA A 666 -30.79 29.47 13.18
C ALA A 666 -31.95 29.14 14.14
N ASN A 667 -31.75 28.14 15.00
CA ASN A 667 -32.72 27.71 16.02
C ASN A 667 -34.07 27.19 15.48
N THR A 668 -34.15 26.82 14.20
CA THR A 668 -35.34 26.19 13.59
C THR A 668 -34.98 24.83 13.02
N LEU A 669 -35.94 23.90 12.93
CA LEU A 669 -35.78 22.63 12.21
C LEU A 669 -36.04 22.77 10.71
N ASP A 670 -36.52 23.92 10.26
CA ASP A 670 -36.85 24.18 8.87
C ASP A 670 -35.60 24.50 8.05
N LEU A 671 -35.47 23.77 6.94
CA LEU A 671 -34.46 24.03 5.92
C LEU A 671 -34.68 25.41 5.31
N LYS A 672 -33.59 26.14 5.06
CA LYS A 672 -33.66 27.39 4.30
C LYS A 672 -34.22 27.10 2.91
N ALA A 673 -35.13 27.94 2.42
CA ALA A 673 -35.76 27.75 1.11
C ALA A 673 -34.74 27.62 -0.03
N THR A 674 -33.64 28.38 0.02
CA THR A 674 -32.54 28.29 -0.95
C THR A 674 -31.87 26.92 -0.97
N ASN A 675 -31.68 26.30 0.19
CA ASN A 675 -31.08 24.97 0.32
C ASN A 675 -32.05 23.88 -0.16
N VAL A 676 -33.36 24.03 0.12
CA VAL A 676 -34.39 23.13 -0.43
C VAL A 676 -34.39 23.16 -1.95
N THR A 677 -34.34 24.35 -2.56
CA THR A 677 -34.26 24.50 -4.02
C THR A 677 -32.99 23.83 -4.58
N ALA A 678 -31.84 24.04 -3.93
CA ALA A 678 -30.58 23.42 -4.35
C ALA A 678 -30.61 21.90 -4.25
N LEU A 679 -31.13 21.34 -3.15
CA LEU A 679 -31.26 19.89 -2.96
C LEU A 679 -32.18 19.25 -4.01
N LYS A 680 -33.34 19.88 -4.32
CA LYS A 680 -34.23 19.41 -5.39
C LYS A 680 -33.56 19.45 -6.76
N ALA A 681 -32.80 20.51 -7.04
CA ALA A 681 -32.05 20.63 -8.29
C ALA A 681 -30.95 19.57 -8.39
N ALA A 682 -30.20 19.32 -7.31
CA ALA A 682 -29.19 18.28 -7.22
C ALA A 682 -29.79 16.87 -7.40
N ASP A 683 -30.88 16.56 -6.69
CA ASP A 683 -31.60 15.29 -6.82
C ASP A 683 -32.07 15.06 -8.26
N THR A 684 -32.69 16.07 -8.87
CA THR A 684 -33.13 16.04 -10.27
C THR A 684 -31.95 15.83 -11.20
N TYR A 685 -30.88 16.61 -11.05
CA TYR A 685 -29.68 16.49 -11.87
C TYR A 685 -29.11 15.07 -11.80
N ILE A 686 -28.85 14.56 -10.58
CA ILE A 686 -28.32 13.21 -10.39
C ILE A 686 -29.26 12.18 -11.01
N LYS A 687 -30.58 12.30 -10.77
CA LYS A 687 -31.59 11.40 -11.35
C LYS A 687 -31.62 11.35 -12.86
N THR A 688 -31.20 12.42 -13.54
CA THR A 688 -31.10 12.48 -15.00
C THR A 688 -29.74 12.04 -15.55
N GLN A 689 -28.73 11.84 -14.69
CA GLN A 689 -27.40 11.49 -15.18
C GLN A 689 -27.36 10.06 -15.73
N PRO A 690 -26.55 9.80 -16.76
CA PRO A 690 -26.40 8.47 -17.34
C PRO A 690 -26.06 7.41 -16.30
N TYR A 691 -25.21 7.70 -15.32
CA TYR A 691 -24.82 6.75 -14.25
C TYR A 691 -25.93 6.46 -13.20
N TYR A 692 -27.04 7.18 -13.26
CA TYR A 692 -28.20 7.02 -12.37
C TYR A 692 -29.39 6.45 -13.14
N VAL A 693 -29.78 7.09 -14.26
CA VAL A 693 -30.87 6.62 -15.15
C VAL A 693 -30.50 5.28 -15.77
N SER A 694 -29.21 5.12 -16.05
CA SER A 694 -28.62 3.87 -16.41
C SER A 694 -27.64 3.49 -15.31
N PRO A 695 -27.94 2.51 -14.45
CA PRO A 695 -26.91 1.93 -13.60
C PRO A 695 -25.96 1.16 -14.52
N ASP A 696 -25.11 1.89 -15.24
CA ASP A 696 -24.33 1.42 -16.36
C ASP A 696 -25.22 0.98 -17.56
N THR A 697 -25.24 1.72 -18.68
CA THR A 697 -25.80 1.22 -19.96
C THR A 697 -24.85 0.25 -20.63
N SER A 698 -23.64 0.07 -20.08
CA SER A 698 -23.15 -1.28 -20.07
C SER A 698 -23.94 -1.97 -18.97
N THR A 699 -25.14 -2.45 -19.33
CA THR A 699 -25.80 -3.49 -18.54
C THR A 699 -24.67 -4.42 -18.14
N PRO A 700 -24.38 -4.65 -16.83
CA PRO A 700 -23.97 -5.98 -16.47
C PRO A 700 -25.08 -6.79 -17.09
N ASP A 701 -24.71 -7.51 -18.15
CA ASP A 701 -25.59 -8.40 -18.86
C ASP A 701 -26.47 -9.03 -17.76
N PRO A 702 -27.80 -8.73 -17.75
CA PRO A 702 -28.68 -9.06 -16.65
C PRO A 702 -28.40 -10.50 -16.29
N THR A 703 -28.31 -10.77 -14.99
CA THR A 703 -28.13 -12.12 -14.46
C THR A 703 -28.98 -13.04 -15.32
N PRO A 704 -28.35 -13.94 -16.09
CA PRO A 704 -28.97 -14.57 -17.24
C PRO A 704 -30.28 -15.16 -16.80
N THR A 705 -31.38 -14.81 -17.47
CA THR A 705 -32.67 -15.39 -17.13
C THR A 705 -32.53 -16.91 -17.27
N PRO A 706 -32.62 -17.69 -16.17
CA PRO A 706 -32.48 -19.13 -16.23
C PRO A 706 -33.60 -19.65 -17.13
N GLY A 707 -33.24 -20.44 -18.14
CA GLY A 707 -34.19 -20.86 -19.14
C GLY A 707 -33.47 -21.67 -20.20
N VAL A 708 -33.95 -22.91 -20.39
CA VAL A 708 -33.47 -23.79 -21.45
C VAL A 708 -33.65 -23.08 -22.78
N VAL A 709 -32.57 -22.96 -23.56
CA VAL A 709 -32.61 -22.30 -24.88
C VAL A 709 -32.81 -23.34 -25.98
N SER A 710 -33.31 -22.92 -27.14
CA SER A 710 -33.59 -23.82 -28.26
C SER A 710 -32.33 -24.29 -29.00
N LYS A 711 -31.26 -23.50 -28.96
CA LYS A 711 -29.96 -23.78 -29.59
C LYS A 711 -28.88 -22.83 -29.05
N LEU A 712 -27.62 -23.11 -29.37
CA LEU A 712 -26.49 -22.20 -29.17
C LEU A 712 -25.95 -21.74 -30.52
N GLU A 713 -25.49 -20.49 -30.60
CA GLU A 713 -24.85 -19.94 -31.78
C GLU A 713 -23.40 -19.59 -31.46
N VAL A 714 -22.48 -19.88 -32.38
CA VAL A 714 -21.06 -19.58 -32.22
C VAL A 714 -20.57 -18.87 -33.47
N LEU A 715 -20.00 -17.69 -33.28
CA LEU A 715 -19.27 -16.95 -34.30
C LEU A 715 -17.78 -17.18 -34.07
N HIS A 716 -17.14 -17.96 -34.94
CA HIS A 716 -15.70 -18.13 -34.97
C HIS A 716 -15.07 -17.10 -35.92
N ARG A 717 -14.19 -16.26 -35.39
CA ARG A 717 -13.42 -15.29 -36.18
C ARG A 717 -11.96 -15.28 -35.77
N GLY A 718 -11.09 -15.04 -36.73
CA GLY A 718 -9.64 -15.16 -36.54
C GLY A 718 -8.84 -13.98 -37.10
N GLN A 719 -7.60 -13.85 -36.64
CA GLN A 719 -6.57 -12.99 -37.24
C GLN A 719 -5.29 -13.77 -37.58
N SER A 720 -4.60 -13.33 -38.64
CA SER A 720 -3.40 -13.96 -39.20
C SER A 720 -3.62 -15.43 -39.60
N ASN A 721 -2.69 -16.32 -39.24
CA ASN A 721 -2.71 -17.77 -39.41
C ASN A 721 -3.86 -18.50 -38.69
N ALA A 722 -4.83 -17.77 -38.15
CA ALA A 722 -6.11 -18.27 -37.64
C ALA A 722 -6.88 -19.21 -38.58
N TYR A 723 -6.63 -19.14 -39.88
CA TYR A 723 -7.29 -19.99 -40.87
C TYR A 723 -6.82 -21.46 -40.83
N TYR A 724 -5.65 -21.76 -40.26
CA TYR A 724 -5.13 -23.13 -40.24
C TYR A 724 -6.00 -24.06 -39.37
N ALA A 725 -6.43 -23.66 -38.17
CA ALA A 725 -7.29 -24.55 -37.40
C ALA A 725 -8.67 -24.74 -38.03
N ASP A 726 -9.16 -23.79 -38.83
CA ASP A 726 -10.34 -24.01 -39.65
C ASP A 726 -10.08 -25.07 -40.74
N GLN A 727 -8.92 -25.05 -41.40
CA GLN A 727 -8.51 -26.09 -42.36
C GLN A 727 -8.44 -27.48 -41.70
N TYR A 728 -8.01 -27.56 -40.44
CA TYR A 728 -7.95 -28.81 -39.66
C TYR A 728 -9.25 -29.14 -38.90
N GLY A 729 -10.37 -28.48 -39.24
CA GLY A 729 -11.70 -28.82 -38.73
C GLY A 729 -11.96 -28.42 -37.26
N GLY A 730 -11.17 -27.51 -36.70
CA GLY A 730 -11.32 -26.99 -35.35
C GLY A 730 -12.76 -26.55 -35.00
N PRO A 731 -13.39 -25.64 -35.75
CA PRO A 731 -14.75 -25.19 -35.46
C PRO A 731 -15.77 -26.32 -35.45
N GLY A 732 -15.64 -27.30 -36.35
CA GLY A 732 -16.50 -28.48 -36.37
C GLY A 732 -16.39 -29.27 -35.06
N ARG A 733 -15.17 -29.48 -34.56
CA ARG A 733 -14.93 -30.16 -33.28
C ARG A 733 -15.47 -29.38 -32.08
N LEU A 734 -15.35 -28.05 -32.08
CA LEU A 734 -15.96 -27.19 -31.06
C LEU A 734 -17.49 -27.35 -31.06
N ARG A 735 -18.11 -27.26 -32.24
CA ARG A 735 -19.56 -27.46 -32.42
C ARG A 735 -19.98 -28.83 -31.89
N ASP A 736 -19.30 -29.90 -32.30
CA ASP A 736 -19.66 -31.28 -31.96
C ASP A 736 -19.57 -31.54 -30.46
N VAL A 737 -18.50 -31.05 -29.82
CA VAL A 737 -18.34 -31.15 -28.36
C VAL A 737 -19.44 -30.38 -27.64
N MET A 738 -19.71 -29.14 -28.08
CA MET A 738 -20.77 -28.34 -27.47
C MET A 738 -22.14 -28.99 -27.62
N ALA A 739 -22.48 -29.47 -28.81
CA ALA A 739 -23.76 -30.11 -29.06
C ALA A 739 -23.93 -31.39 -28.23
N SER A 740 -22.88 -32.21 -28.16
CA SER A 740 -22.89 -33.46 -27.40
C SER A 740 -22.98 -33.23 -25.88
N LEU A 741 -22.25 -32.25 -25.34
CA LEU A 741 -22.26 -31.97 -23.90
C LEU A 741 -23.53 -31.25 -23.44
N THR A 742 -24.01 -30.28 -24.22
CA THR A 742 -25.17 -29.46 -23.85
C THR A 742 -26.50 -30.09 -24.21
N GLY A 743 -26.52 -31.08 -25.11
CA GLY A 743 -27.75 -31.63 -25.67
C GLY A 743 -28.52 -30.64 -26.55
N LEU A 744 -27.91 -29.51 -26.91
CA LEU A 744 -28.51 -28.46 -27.73
C LEU A 744 -27.96 -28.48 -29.15
N PRO A 745 -28.77 -28.15 -30.17
CA PRO A 745 -28.25 -27.82 -31.49
C PRO A 745 -27.26 -26.64 -31.40
N VAL A 746 -26.14 -26.73 -32.13
CA VAL A 746 -25.13 -25.67 -32.19
C VAL A 746 -24.96 -25.18 -33.62
N THR A 747 -25.31 -23.92 -33.87
CA THR A 747 -25.04 -23.25 -35.15
C THR A 747 -23.65 -22.61 -35.08
N MET A 748 -22.72 -23.06 -35.91
CA MET A 748 -21.37 -22.53 -36.00
C MET A 748 -21.22 -21.70 -37.28
N VAL A 749 -20.72 -20.48 -37.15
CA VAL A 749 -20.36 -19.60 -38.27
C VAL A 749 -18.87 -19.34 -38.22
N SER A 750 -18.12 -19.86 -39.19
CA SER A 750 -16.73 -19.49 -39.44
C SER A 750 -16.58 -18.94 -40.87
N ARG A 751 -15.73 -17.93 -41.07
CA ARG A 751 -15.63 -17.22 -42.37
C ARG A 751 -14.78 -18.03 -43.34
N LYS A 752 -15.41 -18.73 -44.28
CA LYS A 752 -14.69 -19.51 -45.31
C LYS A 752 -15.69 -19.43 -46.57
N GLU A 753 -15.38 -18.70 -47.67
CA GLU A 753 -16.10 -18.26 -48.90
C GLU A 753 -16.51 -19.36 -49.94
N GLN A 754 -17.79 -19.36 -50.36
CA GLN A 754 -18.49 -20.08 -51.48
C GLN A 754 -19.17 -21.47 -51.25
N THR A 755 -20.52 -21.40 -51.27
CA THR A 755 -21.54 -22.34 -51.81
C THR A 755 -21.53 -23.82 -51.40
N THR A 756 -22.39 -24.23 -50.46
CA THR A 756 -23.44 -25.29 -50.64
C THR A 756 -24.29 -25.62 -49.39
N GLY A 757 -24.10 -24.98 -48.24
CA GLY A 757 -24.98 -25.19 -47.07
C GLY A 757 -24.34 -25.97 -45.93
N ASP A 758 -23.12 -26.46 -46.13
CA ASP A 758 -22.17 -26.88 -45.10
C ASP A 758 -20.89 -26.03 -45.25
N ASN A 759 -20.94 -24.77 -44.82
CA ASN A 759 -20.04 -23.76 -45.38
C ASN A 759 -18.75 -23.52 -44.57
N THR A 760 -17.67 -24.12 -45.09
CA THR A 760 -16.26 -23.85 -44.76
C THR A 760 -15.44 -23.55 -46.08
N LEU A 761 -15.02 -22.31 -46.49
CA LEU A 761 -13.78 -21.89 -47.30
C LEU A 761 -12.78 -20.60 -47.06
N HIS A 762 -11.66 -20.57 -46.29
CA HIS A 762 -10.76 -19.44 -45.91
C HIS A 762 -9.66 -19.26 -46.97
N SER A 763 -9.30 -18.02 -47.32
CA SER A 763 -7.99 -17.68 -47.90
C SER A 763 -7.57 -16.27 -47.50
N GLY A 764 -6.50 -16.14 -46.70
CA GLY A 764 -5.77 -14.90 -46.44
C GLY A 764 -5.33 -14.69 -44.99
N THR A 765 -4.14 -14.11 -44.80
CA THR A 765 -3.68 -13.48 -43.56
C THR A 765 -4.49 -12.19 -43.36
N TYR A 766 -5.36 -12.16 -42.34
CA TYR A 766 -6.20 -10.98 -42.05
C TYR A 766 -5.80 -10.39 -40.70
N THR A 767 -5.36 -9.15 -40.68
CA THR A 767 -4.87 -8.51 -39.46
C THR A 767 -5.77 -7.34 -39.07
N PHE A 768 -5.87 -7.04 -37.77
CA PHE A 768 -6.49 -5.79 -37.34
C PHE A 768 -5.66 -4.56 -37.75
N TRP A 769 -4.37 -4.79 -38.03
CA TRP A 769 -3.36 -3.76 -38.07
C TRP A 769 -2.29 -4.11 -39.12
N ARG A 770 -1.88 -3.12 -39.93
CA ARG A 770 -0.83 -3.24 -40.94
C ARG A 770 0.28 -2.28 -40.52
N SER A 771 1.53 -2.76 -40.48
CA SER A 771 2.66 -1.86 -40.70
C SER A 771 2.44 -1.21 -42.07
N PRO A 772 2.77 0.08 -42.31
CA PRO A 772 2.46 0.77 -43.56
C PRO A 772 2.92 0.06 -44.86
N TYR A 773 3.65 -1.05 -44.78
CA TYR A 773 4.33 -1.74 -45.88
C TYR A 773 3.66 -2.99 -46.50
N ASN A 774 2.73 -3.77 -45.89
CA ASN A 774 2.22 -5.04 -46.51
C ASN A 774 0.71 -5.24 -46.87
N SER A 775 0.35 -5.71 -48.09
CA SER A 775 -0.98 -5.63 -48.76
C SER A 775 -2.21 -6.30 -48.10
N ASP A 776 -2.17 -6.67 -46.83
CA ASP A 776 -3.18 -7.55 -46.23
C ASP A 776 -4.51 -6.86 -45.86
N PRO A 777 -5.64 -7.56 -46.03
CA PRO A 777 -6.99 -7.07 -45.73
C PRO A 777 -7.28 -6.86 -44.23
N ARG A 778 -7.79 -5.66 -43.88
CA ARG A 778 -8.11 -5.18 -42.52
C ARG A 778 -9.55 -5.46 -42.09
N TRP A 779 -9.86 -5.44 -40.79
CA TRP A 779 -11.26 -5.50 -40.31
C TRP A 779 -11.99 -4.16 -40.45
N ILE A 780 -11.31 -3.07 -40.08
CA ILE A 780 -11.77 -1.69 -40.22
C ILE A 780 -10.62 -0.82 -40.74
N VAL A 781 -10.93 0.27 -41.44
CA VAL A 781 -9.93 1.10 -42.13
C VAL A 781 -10.03 2.55 -41.65
N PRO A 782 -8.92 3.16 -41.17
CA PRO A 782 -8.88 4.58 -40.83
C PRO A 782 -9.11 5.48 -42.06
N PRO A 783 -9.44 6.77 -41.86
CA PRO A 783 -9.60 7.73 -42.95
C PRO A 783 -8.34 7.92 -43.82
N SER A 784 -7.15 7.68 -43.25
CA SER A 784 -5.86 7.71 -43.95
C SER A 784 -4.96 6.56 -43.47
N ASN A 785 -4.02 6.11 -44.33
CA ASN A 785 -3.13 4.98 -44.06
C ASN A 785 -1.81 5.37 -43.34
N ASP A 786 -1.70 6.61 -42.86
CA ASP A 786 -0.53 7.15 -42.16
C ASP A 786 -0.72 7.16 -40.63
N ALA A 787 0.34 7.53 -39.89
CA ALA A 787 0.30 7.63 -38.43
C ALA A 787 -0.82 8.56 -37.92
N ALA A 788 -1.14 9.63 -38.67
CA ALA A 788 -2.24 10.54 -38.36
C ALA A 788 -3.60 9.85 -38.44
N GLY A 789 -3.81 8.98 -39.44
CA GLY A 789 -5.01 8.17 -39.57
C GLY A 789 -5.20 7.20 -38.41
N TYR A 790 -4.12 6.57 -37.92
CA TYR A 790 -4.16 5.70 -36.74
C TYR A 790 -4.35 6.47 -35.42
N GLY A 791 -4.07 7.77 -35.39
CA GLY A 791 -4.40 8.64 -34.25
C GLY A 791 -5.87 9.09 -34.18
N SER A 792 -6.67 8.83 -35.22
CA SER A 792 -8.08 9.21 -35.26
C SER A 792 -8.99 8.24 -34.50
N ASP A 793 -10.16 8.71 -34.08
CA ASP A 793 -11.15 7.90 -33.34
C ASP A 793 -11.58 6.66 -34.16
N PRO A 794 -11.31 5.43 -33.68
CA PRO A 794 -11.71 4.21 -34.37
C PRO A 794 -13.22 4.07 -34.63
N ALA A 795 -14.07 4.81 -33.91
CA ALA A 795 -15.51 4.85 -34.18
C ALA A 795 -15.83 5.37 -35.60
N THR A 796 -14.97 6.24 -36.13
CA THR A 796 -15.13 6.86 -37.46
C THR A 796 -14.60 5.99 -38.61
N TRP A 797 -13.90 4.89 -38.30
CA TRP A 797 -13.25 4.05 -39.31
C TRP A 797 -14.27 3.23 -40.09
N THR A 798 -14.04 3.03 -41.38
CA THR A 798 -15.00 2.31 -42.24
C THR A 798 -14.84 0.80 -42.12
N ASN A 799 -15.90 0.04 -42.41
CA ASN A 799 -15.80 -1.42 -42.49
C ASN A 799 -14.94 -1.82 -43.70
N ALA A 800 -14.03 -2.78 -43.53
CA ALA A 800 -13.39 -3.45 -44.66
C ALA A 800 -14.07 -4.78 -45.01
N GLY A 801 -13.60 -5.40 -46.10
CA GLY A 801 -14.13 -6.66 -46.63
C GLY A 801 -14.35 -7.75 -45.57
N PRO A 802 -13.36 -8.10 -44.73
CA PRO A 802 -13.51 -9.11 -43.67
C PRO A 802 -14.68 -8.86 -42.73
N LEU A 803 -14.86 -7.62 -42.26
CA LEU A 803 -15.97 -7.28 -41.39
C LEU A 803 -17.29 -7.32 -42.15
N ASN A 804 -17.36 -6.75 -43.36
CA ASN A 804 -18.59 -6.78 -44.17
C ASN A 804 -19.06 -8.21 -44.45
N GLN A 805 -18.14 -9.11 -44.81
CA GLN A 805 -18.44 -10.53 -45.03
C GLN A 805 -18.90 -11.22 -43.73
N THR A 806 -18.28 -10.90 -42.60
CA THR A 806 -18.70 -11.41 -41.28
C THR A 806 -20.12 -10.95 -40.93
N LEU A 807 -20.41 -9.66 -41.10
CA LEU A 807 -21.75 -9.10 -40.85
C LEU A 807 -22.81 -9.71 -41.79
N GLN A 808 -22.43 -10.01 -43.04
CA GLN A 808 -23.29 -10.72 -43.99
C GLN A 808 -23.53 -12.18 -43.54
N ALA A 809 -22.49 -12.91 -43.14
CA ALA A 809 -22.62 -14.27 -42.61
C ALA A 809 -23.50 -14.32 -41.35
N MET A 810 -23.35 -13.36 -40.44
CA MET A 810 -24.25 -13.21 -39.30
C MET A 810 -25.71 -12.99 -39.73
N THR A 811 -25.93 -12.29 -40.84
CA THR A 811 -27.28 -12.11 -41.37
C THR A 811 -27.86 -13.43 -41.86
N ASN A 812 -27.05 -14.23 -42.52
CA ASN A 812 -27.53 -15.45 -43.17
C ASN A 812 -27.71 -16.61 -42.19
N PHE A 813 -26.89 -16.70 -41.14
CA PHE A 813 -26.77 -17.91 -40.32
C PHE A 813 -27.05 -17.72 -38.84
N ILE A 814 -26.87 -16.51 -38.30
CA ILE A 814 -27.17 -16.21 -36.90
C ILE A 814 -28.62 -15.74 -36.82
N SER A 815 -29.39 -16.36 -35.93
CA SER A 815 -30.81 -16.09 -35.73
C SER A 815 -31.04 -14.65 -35.29
N SER A 816 -32.17 -14.08 -35.70
CA SER A 816 -32.70 -12.84 -35.14
C SER A 816 -33.37 -13.03 -33.78
N ASP A 817 -33.55 -14.28 -33.31
CA ASP A 817 -34.05 -14.57 -31.97
C ASP A 817 -33.04 -14.07 -30.92
N GLU A 818 -33.49 -13.10 -30.13
CA GLU A 818 -32.69 -12.43 -29.11
C GLU A 818 -32.41 -13.33 -27.90
N GLU A 819 -33.20 -14.39 -27.68
CA GLU A 819 -33.03 -15.33 -26.55
C GLU A 819 -31.98 -16.41 -26.81
N VAL A 820 -31.61 -16.61 -28.08
CA VAL A 820 -30.58 -17.57 -28.49
C VAL A 820 -29.18 -17.02 -28.16
N PRO A 821 -28.39 -17.71 -27.32
CA PRO A 821 -27.05 -17.27 -26.98
C PRO A 821 -26.09 -17.29 -28.17
N LEU A 822 -25.25 -16.27 -28.27
CA LEU A 822 -24.17 -16.13 -29.23
C LEU A 822 -22.81 -16.11 -28.52
N PHE A 823 -21.95 -17.09 -28.83
CA PHE A 823 -20.54 -17.10 -28.46
C PHE A 823 -19.71 -16.46 -29.58
N ASP A 824 -19.25 -15.23 -29.39
CA ASP A 824 -18.29 -14.54 -30.28
C ASP A 824 -16.85 -14.97 -29.93
N PHE A 825 -16.39 -16.04 -30.56
CA PHE A 825 -15.06 -16.61 -30.36
C PHE A 825 -14.04 -15.98 -31.33
N SER A 826 -13.24 -15.05 -30.80
CA SER A 826 -12.20 -14.33 -31.51
C SER A 826 -10.83 -14.94 -31.23
N VAL A 827 -10.14 -15.37 -32.28
CA VAL A 827 -8.88 -16.10 -32.22
C VAL A 827 -7.74 -15.25 -32.79
N HIS A 828 -6.60 -15.24 -32.10
CA HIS A 828 -5.39 -14.52 -32.51
C HIS A 828 -4.18 -15.43 -32.35
N TRP A 829 -3.49 -15.75 -33.44
CA TRP A 829 -2.39 -16.72 -33.39
C TRP A 829 -0.98 -16.19 -33.71
N GLU A 830 -0.78 -14.94 -34.17
CA GLU A 830 0.55 -14.37 -34.46
C GLU A 830 0.74 -12.90 -34.03
N TYR A 831 2.00 -12.46 -33.84
CA TYR A 831 2.40 -11.10 -33.42
C TYR A 831 3.51 -10.46 -34.26
N ASP A 832 3.73 -10.93 -35.48
CA ASP A 832 4.56 -10.24 -36.48
C ASP A 832 3.98 -8.86 -36.89
N LEU A 833 2.82 -8.50 -36.34
CA LEU A 833 2.26 -7.15 -36.32
C LEU A 833 3.24 -6.17 -35.66
N GLY A 834 3.96 -5.43 -36.49
CA GLY A 834 4.84 -4.34 -36.11
C GLY A 834 4.15 -3.15 -35.42
N MET A 835 3.42 -3.29 -34.29
CA MET A 835 2.83 -2.16 -33.53
C MET A 835 3.94 -1.28 -32.90
N GLU A 836 4.74 -0.67 -33.77
CA GLU A 836 6.02 -0.02 -33.49
C GLU A 836 5.79 1.22 -32.61
N ASP A 837 4.73 1.99 -32.86
CA ASP A 837 4.44 3.23 -32.15
C ASP A 837 3.26 3.15 -31.15
N SER A 838 3.19 4.15 -30.26
CA SER A 838 2.20 4.24 -29.19
C SER A 838 0.77 4.53 -29.68
N ALA A 839 0.65 5.25 -30.81
CA ALA A 839 -0.63 5.59 -31.40
C ALA A 839 -1.34 4.33 -31.91
N SER A 840 -0.60 3.47 -32.62
CA SER A 840 -1.03 2.16 -33.10
C SER A 840 -1.51 1.24 -31.99
N ARG A 841 -0.80 1.22 -30.85
CA ARG A 841 -1.18 0.42 -29.66
C ARG A 841 -2.48 0.92 -29.03
N THR A 842 -2.66 2.24 -28.95
CA THR A 842 -3.87 2.87 -28.42
C THR A 842 -5.07 2.62 -29.35
N ALA A 843 -4.85 2.73 -30.66
CA ALA A 843 -5.86 2.54 -31.69
C ALA A 843 -6.36 1.08 -31.76
N TYR A 844 -5.52 0.08 -31.50
CA TYR A 844 -5.91 -1.33 -31.49
C TYR A 844 -7.07 -1.59 -30.52
N LEU A 845 -6.99 -1.10 -29.29
CA LEU A 845 -8.05 -1.25 -28.29
C LEU A 845 -9.36 -0.62 -28.77
N GLY A 846 -9.30 0.63 -29.24
CA GLY A 846 -10.49 1.32 -29.73
C GLY A 846 -11.10 0.62 -30.95
N GLY A 847 -10.29 0.17 -31.89
CA GLY A 847 -10.75 -0.51 -33.08
C GLY A 847 -11.37 -1.88 -32.78
N GLU A 848 -10.73 -2.70 -31.94
CA GLU A 848 -11.24 -4.01 -31.54
C GLU A 848 -12.65 -3.90 -30.92
N ARG A 849 -12.85 -2.86 -30.11
CA ARG A 849 -14.14 -2.52 -29.52
C ARG A 849 -15.18 -2.19 -30.60
N GLN A 850 -14.78 -1.44 -31.63
CA GLN A 850 -15.68 -1.06 -32.72
C GLN A 850 -16.08 -2.26 -33.58
N VAL A 851 -15.16 -3.16 -33.92
CA VAL A 851 -15.51 -4.40 -34.63
C VAL A 851 -16.53 -5.22 -33.85
N THR A 852 -16.32 -5.32 -32.54
CA THR A 852 -17.21 -6.07 -31.65
C THR A 852 -18.56 -5.40 -31.52
N ALA A 853 -18.60 -4.07 -31.37
CA ALA A 853 -19.84 -3.31 -31.35
C ALA A 853 -20.64 -3.51 -32.65
N ARG A 854 -19.98 -3.48 -33.80
CA ARG A 854 -20.62 -3.71 -35.11
C ARG A 854 -21.17 -5.12 -35.26
N ILE A 855 -20.45 -6.13 -34.77
CA ILE A 855 -20.91 -7.53 -34.70
C ILE A 855 -22.15 -7.64 -33.81
N ARG A 856 -22.11 -7.10 -32.58
CA ARG A 856 -23.24 -7.11 -31.64
C ARG A 856 -24.48 -6.41 -32.22
N ASN A 857 -24.29 -5.28 -32.89
CA ASN A 857 -25.39 -4.50 -33.46
C ASN A 857 -26.00 -5.17 -34.70
N ARG A 858 -25.31 -6.11 -35.36
CA ARG A 858 -25.83 -6.76 -36.56
C ARG A 858 -26.93 -7.77 -36.28
N ARG A 859 -26.77 -8.55 -35.21
CA ARG A 859 -27.76 -9.48 -34.68
C ARG A 859 -27.84 -9.27 -33.17
N PRO A 860 -28.57 -8.23 -32.73
CA PRO A 860 -28.74 -7.95 -31.31
C PRO A 860 -29.27 -9.21 -30.61
N LYS A 861 -28.64 -9.55 -29.48
CA LYS A 861 -29.15 -10.56 -28.57
C LYS A 861 -29.55 -9.86 -27.28
N LYS A 862 -30.47 -10.48 -26.54
CA LYS A 862 -30.84 -10.01 -25.21
C LYS A 862 -29.58 -9.94 -24.35
N ALA A 863 -29.56 -8.95 -23.48
CA ALA A 863 -28.45 -8.80 -22.57
C ALA A 863 -28.28 -10.10 -21.75
N GLY A 864 -27.05 -10.59 -21.62
CA GLY A 864 -26.69 -11.87 -21.02
C GLY A 864 -26.40 -12.97 -22.03
N LYS A 865 -26.84 -12.79 -23.28
CA LYS A 865 -26.82 -13.82 -24.31
C LYS A 865 -25.66 -13.69 -25.29
N VAL A 866 -24.86 -12.62 -25.23
CA VAL A 866 -23.61 -12.53 -26.01
C VAL A 866 -22.43 -12.86 -25.10
N ILE A 867 -21.77 -13.99 -25.34
CA ILE A 867 -20.52 -14.34 -24.67
C ILE A 867 -19.37 -14.06 -25.61
N ARG A 868 -18.45 -13.22 -25.20
CA ARG A 868 -17.22 -13.00 -25.96
C ARG A 868 -16.16 -13.98 -25.48
N ALA A 869 -15.42 -14.60 -26.39
CA ALA A 869 -14.34 -15.51 -26.03
C ALA A 869 -13.08 -15.19 -26.82
N TYR A 870 -11.94 -15.21 -26.14
CA TYR A 870 -10.64 -14.90 -26.75
C TYR A 870 -9.74 -16.13 -26.82
N GLY A 871 -9.42 -16.55 -28.03
CA GLY A 871 -8.42 -17.56 -28.37
C GLY A 871 -7.02 -16.96 -28.49
N TYR A 872 -6.11 -17.32 -27.59
CA TYR A 872 -4.73 -16.82 -27.60
C TYR A 872 -3.77 -17.86 -28.19
N CYS A 873 -2.79 -17.46 -28.98
CA CYS A 873 -1.57 -18.25 -29.19
C CYS A 873 -0.42 -17.26 -29.39
N PRO A 874 0.49 -17.10 -28.42
CA PRO A 874 1.55 -16.15 -28.53
C PRO A 874 2.71 -16.76 -29.29
N TYR A 875 2.95 -16.18 -30.46
CA TYR A 875 4.24 -16.27 -31.13
C TYR A 875 5.34 -15.68 -30.23
N GLU A 876 6.56 -16.23 -30.28
CA GLU A 876 7.73 -15.60 -29.66
C GLU A 876 7.98 -14.28 -30.39
N SER A 877 7.35 -13.21 -29.92
CA SER A 877 7.40 -11.95 -30.64
C SER A 877 8.82 -11.40 -30.51
N SER A 878 9.48 -11.27 -31.66
CA SER A 878 10.45 -10.20 -31.90
C SER A 878 9.89 -8.80 -31.57
N ASN A 879 8.59 -8.67 -31.28
CA ASN A 879 7.88 -7.43 -30.91
C ASN A 879 7.04 -7.52 -29.62
N TYR A 880 7.69 -7.46 -28.45
CA TYR A 880 7.08 -7.45 -27.10
C TYR A 880 5.99 -6.38 -26.90
N LEU A 881 6.08 -5.25 -27.60
CA LEU A 881 5.14 -4.13 -27.45
C LEU A 881 3.76 -4.44 -28.03
N ALA A 882 3.70 -5.16 -29.15
CA ALA A 882 2.44 -5.60 -29.75
C ALA A 882 1.72 -6.64 -28.86
N PHE A 883 2.48 -7.61 -28.36
CA PHE A 883 2.01 -8.60 -27.39
C PHE A 883 1.35 -7.94 -26.17
N ASN A 884 2.01 -6.94 -25.59
CA ASN A 884 1.47 -6.22 -24.44
C ASN A 884 0.23 -5.39 -24.76
N ALA A 885 0.19 -4.72 -25.91
CA ALA A 885 -0.96 -3.93 -26.32
C ALA A 885 -2.22 -4.80 -26.48
N ILE A 886 -2.07 -5.96 -27.13
CA ILE A 886 -3.17 -6.93 -27.31
C ILE A 886 -3.62 -7.48 -25.96
N ASN A 887 -2.68 -7.90 -25.11
CA ASN A 887 -3.00 -8.41 -23.78
C ASN A 887 -3.71 -7.37 -22.92
N ASN A 888 -3.23 -6.13 -22.92
CA ASN A 888 -3.88 -5.04 -22.18
C ASN A 888 -5.27 -4.74 -22.75
N ALA A 889 -5.42 -4.74 -24.07
CA ALA A 889 -6.70 -4.48 -24.72
C ALA A 889 -7.73 -5.56 -24.38
N TRP A 890 -7.34 -6.83 -24.45
CA TRP A 890 -8.22 -7.93 -24.10
C TRP A 890 -8.48 -7.94 -22.60
N ALA A 891 -7.46 -7.74 -21.77
CA ALA A 891 -7.62 -7.67 -20.31
C ALA A 891 -8.61 -6.59 -19.90
N ALA A 892 -8.56 -5.42 -20.54
CA ALA A 892 -9.55 -4.38 -20.36
C ALA A 892 -10.96 -4.84 -20.75
N ASN A 893 -11.11 -5.66 -21.80
CA ASN A 893 -12.40 -6.20 -22.21
C ASN A 893 -12.96 -7.29 -21.28
N VAL A 894 -12.13 -8.08 -20.60
CA VAL A 894 -12.60 -9.08 -19.61
C VAL A 894 -12.75 -8.51 -18.21
N ALA A 895 -11.91 -7.54 -17.83
CA ALA A 895 -12.10 -6.79 -16.60
C ALA A 895 -13.44 -6.06 -16.60
N ASP A 896 -13.89 -5.63 -17.79
CA ASP A 896 -15.21 -5.09 -18.05
C ASP A 896 -16.29 -6.17 -17.94
N THR A 897 -16.89 -6.28 -16.76
CA THR A 897 -17.93 -7.26 -16.41
C THR A 897 -19.20 -7.12 -17.23
N THR A 898 -19.33 -6.04 -18.00
CA THR A 898 -20.49 -5.74 -18.84
C THR A 898 -20.39 -6.39 -20.22
N ARG A 899 -19.24 -7.04 -20.52
CA ARG A 899 -18.93 -7.58 -21.85
C ARG A 899 -18.92 -9.10 -21.93
N ASN A 900 -19.34 -9.81 -20.87
CA ASN A 900 -19.44 -11.27 -20.81
C ASN A 900 -18.29 -11.98 -21.55
N ALA A 901 -17.06 -11.53 -21.26
CA ALA A 901 -15.88 -11.94 -22.00
C ALA A 901 -15.09 -13.00 -21.21
N ILE A 902 -14.65 -14.05 -21.89
CA ILE A 902 -13.88 -15.16 -21.32
C ILE A 902 -12.61 -15.43 -22.11
N TYR A 903 -11.61 -16.02 -21.45
CA TYR A 903 -10.37 -16.43 -22.10
C TYR A 903 -10.37 -17.91 -22.40
N ALA A 904 -10.23 -18.22 -23.68
CA ALA A 904 -9.87 -19.53 -24.20
C ALA A 904 -8.40 -19.48 -24.65
N CYS A 905 -7.47 -19.15 -23.74
CA CYS A 905 -6.06 -18.99 -24.12
C CYS A 905 -5.45 -20.32 -24.57
N GLY A 906 -4.53 -20.28 -25.54
CA GLY A 906 -3.48 -21.27 -25.80
C GLY A 906 -2.14 -20.55 -25.69
N ASN A 907 -1.05 -21.27 -25.42
CA ASN A 907 0.28 -20.72 -25.65
C ASN A 907 1.12 -21.77 -26.32
N MET A 908 1.47 -21.51 -27.59
CA MET A 908 2.48 -22.24 -28.34
C MET A 908 3.64 -21.27 -28.57
N MET A 909 4.65 -21.35 -27.72
CA MET A 909 5.92 -20.68 -27.99
C MET A 909 6.59 -21.41 -29.15
N ASP A 910 7.10 -20.69 -30.14
CA ASP A 910 8.06 -21.30 -31.08
C ASP A 910 9.20 -21.96 -30.28
N GLY A 911 9.68 -23.11 -30.73
CA GLY A 911 10.89 -23.69 -30.18
C GLY A 911 12.04 -22.69 -30.39
N GLN A 912 13.02 -22.69 -29.50
CA GLN A 912 14.22 -21.87 -29.67
C GLN A 912 14.75 -21.91 -31.11
N LYS A 913 15.38 -20.80 -31.54
CA LYS A 913 16.32 -20.66 -32.68
C LYS A 913 17.48 -21.68 -32.71
N ASN A 914 17.37 -22.84 -32.07
CA ASN A 914 18.28 -23.93 -32.27
C ASN A 914 17.93 -24.57 -33.61
N THR A 915 18.82 -24.34 -34.58
CA THR A 915 18.79 -24.67 -36.01
C THR A 915 18.49 -26.14 -36.37
N GLN A 916 18.17 -26.99 -35.40
CA GLN A 916 17.88 -28.42 -35.60
C GLN A 916 16.39 -28.79 -35.69
N TYR A 917 15.46 -28.00 -35.14
CA TYR A 917 14.01 -28.30 -35.21
C TYR A 917 13.22 -27.43 -36.20
N ASP A 918 13.82 -26.35 -36.68
CA ASP A 918 13.26 -25.46 -37.70
C ASP A 918 13.25 -26.11 -39.11
N ALA A 919 13.88 -27.27 -39.25
CA ALA A 919 13.97 -28.01 -40.52
C ALA A 919 12.62 -28.54 -41.03
N ASN A 920 11.56 -28.54 -40.22
CA ASN A 920 10.22 -29.00 -40.62
C ASN A 920 9.23 -27.88 -40.97
N GLY A 921 9.65 -26.61 -40.89
CA GLY A 921 8.83 -25.46 -41.22
C GLY A 921 7.69 -25.20 -40.22
N ASP A 922 7.26 -23.95 -40.20
CA ASP A 922 6.18 -23.35 -39.39
C ASP A 922 4.92 -24.24 -39.23
N ASN A 923 4.65 -25.12 -40.20
CA ASN A 923 3.52 -26.05 -40.25
C ASN A 923 3.30 -26.91 -39.00
N ALA A 924 4.34 -27.22 -38.21
CA ALA A 924 4.18 -28.06 -37.01
C ALA A 924 3.31 -27.40 -35.93
N HIS A 925 3.31 -26.06 -35.84
CA HIS A 925 2.53 -25.31 -34.84
C HIS A 925 1.10 -25.06 -35.35
N TRP A 926 0.96 -24.94 -36.67
CA TRP A 926 -0.29 -24.73 -37.39
C TRP A 926 -1.06 -26.01 -37.75
N GLY A 927 -0.42 -27.17 -37.58
CA GLY A 927 -0.81 -28.45 -38.18
C GLY A 927 -1.94 -29.25 -37.52
N ASP A 928 -2.02 -30.52 -37.94
CA ASP A 928 -3.02 -31.54 -37.59
C ASP A 928 -3.18 -31.88 -36.09
N GLN A 929 -2.33 -31.36 -35.21
CA GLN A 929 -2.37 -31.68 -33.78
C GLN A 929 -2.95 -30.55 -32.91
N SER A 930 -2.78 -29.29 -33.30
CA SER A 930 -3.05 -28.16 -32.39
C SER A 930 -4.52 -27.73 -32.40
N GLY A 931 -5.04 -27.40 -33.58
CA GLY A 931 -6.46 -27.08 -33.80
C GLY A 931 -7.40 -28.20 -33.32
N PRO A 932 -7.18 -29.45 -33.76
CA PRO A 932 -7.98 -30.60 -33.33
C PRO A 932 -8.09 -30.84 -31.84
N ARG A 933 -7.13 -30.38 -31.04
CA ARG A 933 -7.14 -30.55 -29.58
C ARG A 933 -7.66 -29.31 -28.84
N ILE A 934 -7.47 -28.09 -29.38
CA ILE A 934 -7.83 -26.84 -28.67
C ILE A 934 -9.35 -26.66 -28.66
N TYR A 935 -9.97 -26.84 -29.81
CA TYR A 935 -11.39 -26.56 -29.99
C TYR A 935 -12.30 -27.46 -29.13
N PRO A 936 -12.00 -28.75 -28.92
CA PRO A 936 -12.70 -29.55 -27.92
C PRO A 936 -12.64 -28.98 -26.49
N ARG A 937 -11.50 -28.43 -26.06
CA ARG A 937 -11.38 -27.80 -24.73
C ARG A 937 -12.23 -26.53 -24.64
N VAL A 938 -12.20 -25.70 -25.69
CA VAL A 938 -13.08 -24.52 -25.78
C VAL A 938 -14.55 -24.98 -25.73
N GLY A 939 -14.86 -26.13 -26.34
CA GLY A 939 -16.17 -26.76 -26.27
C GLY A 939 -16.59 -27.14 -24.86
N PHE A 940 -15.70 -27.75 -24.05
CA PHE A 940 -15.96 -28.00 -22.63
C PHE A 940 -16.28 -26.71 -21.88
N VAL A 941 -15.45 -25.68 -22.05
CA VAL A 941 -15.63 -24.38 -21.40
C VAL A 941 -16.97 -23.74 -21.78
N PHE A 942 -17.30 -23.67 -23.07
CA PHE A 942 -18.53 -23.04 -23.53
C PHE A 942 -19.76 -23.84 -23.10
N SER A 943 -19.67 -25.17 -23.11
CA SER A 943 -20.75 -26.05 -22.63
C SER A 943 -20.99 -25.88 -21.15
N ARG A 944 -19.90 -25.83 -20.37
CA ARG A 944 -19.98 -25.59 -18.93
C ARG A 944 -20.59 -24.24 -18.63
N LEU A 945 -20.17 -23.19 -19.35
CA LEU A 945 -20.76 -21.87 -19.21
C LEU A 945 -22.26 -21.88 -19.56
N ALA A 946 -22.66 -22.54 -20.65
CA ALA A 946 -24.08 -22.68 -20.98
C ALA A 946 -24.88 -23.40 -19.88
N TYR A 947 -24.30 -24.44 -19.26
CA TYR A 947 -24.89 -25.15 -18.13
C TYR A 947 -25.01 -24.26 -16.88
N ASP A 948 -23.93 -23.57 -16.47
CA ASP A 948 -23.94 -22.69 -15.30
C ASP A 948 -24.90 -21.50 -15.48
N ARG A 949 -25.20 -21.14 -16.73
CA ARG A 949 -26.17 -20.10 -17.11
C ARG A 949 -27.62 -20.62 -17.19
N GLY A 950 -27.85 -21.90 -16.93
CA GLY A 950 -29.17 -22.53 -16.99
C GLY A 950 -29.74 -22.63 -18.41
N TRP A 951 -28.89 -22.62 -19.44
CA TRP A 951 -29.32 -22.70 -20.85
C TRP A 951 -29.50 -24.13 -21.34
N CYS A 952 -28.81 -25.09 -20.72
CA CYS A 952 -28.93 -26.51 -21.06
C CYS A 952 -30.24 -27.11 -20.53
N PRO A 953 -30.77 -28.17 -21.15
CA PRO A 953 -31.88 -28.95 -20.60
C PRO A 953 -31.60 -29.41 -19.16
N THR A 954 -32.63 -29.52 -18.33
CA THR A 954 -32.47 -29.94 -16.92
C THR A 954 -31.95 -31.37 -16.75
N THR A 955 -32.01 -32.19 -17.80
CA THR A 955 -31.42 -33.53 -17.87
C THR A 955 -29.90 -33.53 -18.05
N VAL A 956 -29.32 -32.40 -18.46
CA VAL A 956 -27.89 -32.23 -18.67
C VAL A 956 -27.25 -31.74 -17.37
N ASN A 957 -26.34 -32.54 -16.82
CA ASN A 957 -25.54 -32.17 -15.66
C ASN A 957 -24.07 -32.11 -16.06
N LEU A 958 -23.53 -30.89 -16.15
CA LEU A 958 -22.11 -30.61 -16.40
C LEU A 958 -21.41 -30.09 -15.14
N SER A 959 -21.96 -30.29 -13.93
CA SER A 959 -21.38 -29.79 -12.68
C SER A 959 -19.99 -30.37 -12.33
N ASP A 960 -19.67 -31.53 -12.90
CA ASP A 960 -18.43 -32.29 -12.85
C ASP A 960 -17.53 -32.09 -14.08
N CYS A 961 -18.00 -31.34 -15.07
CA CYS A 961 -17.16 -30.87 -16.17
C CYS A 961 -16.13 -29.88 -15.62
N PRO A 962 -14.83 -30.06 -15.93
CA PRO A 962 -13.80 -29.13 -15.52
C PRO A 962 -14.06 -27.80 -16.20
N SER A 963 -13.67 -26.74 -15.52
CA SER A 963 -13.63 -25.38 -16.03
C SER A 963 -12.37 -25.22 -16.92
N TYR A 964 -11.61 -24.16 -16.72
CA TYR A 964 -10.44 -23.85 -17.53
C TYR A 964 -9.21 -24.70 -17.22
N GLY A 965 -9.27 -25.68 -16.30
CA GLY A 965 -8.13 -26.51 -15.87
C GLY A 965 -7.30 -25.88 -14.73
N PRO A 966 -6.25 -26.58 -14.24
CA PRO A 966 -5.44 -26.10 -13.13
C PRO A 966 -4.70 -24.81 -13.48
N ARG A 967 -4.53 -23.88 -12.54
CA ARG A 967 -3.92 -22.56 -12.81
C ARG A 967 -2.87 -22.19 -11.77
N ILE A 968 -1.86 -21.42 -12.17
CA ILE A 968 -0.93 -20.85 -11.17
C ILE A 968 -1.64 -19.70 -10.44
N SER A 969 -1.82 -19.84 -9.13
CA SER A 969 -2.48 -18.82 -8.29
C SER A 969 -1.51 -17.79 -7.73
N SER A 970 -0.28 -18.21 -7.44
CA SER A 970 0.75 -17.37 -6.89
C SER A 970 2.11 -17.90 -7.29
N VAL A 971 3.08 -17.00 -7.35
CA VAL A 971 4.48 -17.32 -7.51
C VAL A 971 5.21 -16.65 -6.36
N ALA A 972 6.27 -17.27 -5.86
CA ALA A 972 7.14 -16.69 -4.84
C ALA A 972 8.58 -17.01 -5.18
N ARG A 973 9.50 -16.08 -4.93
CA ARG A 973 10.92 -16.34 -5.11
C ARG A 973 11.38 -17.39 -4.09
N SER A 974 12.03 -18.45 -4.57
CA SER A 974 12.63 -19.49 -3.70
C SER A 974 14.16 -19.39 -3.64
N GLY A 975 14.77 -18.66 -4.57
CA GLY A 975 16.21 -18.42 -4.61
C GLY A 975 16.56 -17.32 -5.60
N SER A 976 17.86 -17.06 -5.77
CA SER A 976 18.35 -16.09 -6.75
C SER A 976 18.05 -16.49 -8.20
N THR A 977 17.89 -17.78 -8.47
CA THR A 977 17.65 -18.35 -9.81
C THR A 977 16.38 -19.19 -9.88
N SER A 978 15.52 -19.16 -8.86
CA SER A 978 14.35 -20.04 -8.81
C SER A 978 13.12 -19.40 -8.18
N VAL A 979 11.96 -19.87 -8.64
CA VAL A 979 10.64 -19.51 -8.09
C VAL A 979 9.85 -20.76 -7.75
N ILE A 980 8.93 -20.64 -6.78
CA ILE A 980 7.89 -21.63 -6.49
C ILE A 980 6.56 -21.07 -6.98
N ALA A 981 5.93 -21.79 -7.89
CA ALA A 981 4.57 -21.55 -8.36
C ALA A 981 3.58 -22.45 -7.61
N THR A 982 2.54 -21.86 -7.04
CA THR A 982 1.41 -22.59 -6.45
C THR A 982 0.34 -22.79 -7.50
N VAL A 983 -0.12 -24.03 -7.66
CA VAL A 983 -1.16 -24.43 -8.60
C VAL A 983 -2.47 -24.69 -7.85
N VAL A 984 -3.53 -24.04 -8.31
CA VAL A 984 -4.90 -24.33 -7.91
C VAL A 984 -5.49 -25.31 -8.91
N HIS A 985 -5.84 -26.48 -8.41
CA HIS A 985 -6.57 -27.52 -9.13
C HIS A 985 -8.05 -27.16 -9.30
N ASP A 986 -8.63 -27.71 -10.34
CA ASP A 986 -10.06 -27.72 -10.60
C ASP A 986 -10.65 -29.11 -10.26
N LYS A 987 -11.96 -29.30 -10.45
CA LYS A 987 -12.68 -30.51 -10.07
C LYS A 987 -12.09 -31.78 -10.70
N GLY A 988 -11.55 -32.64 -9.84
CA GLY A 988 -10.99 -33.93 -10.28
C GLY A 988 -9.72 -33.76 -11.11
N THR A 989 -8.93 -32.72 -10.83
CA THR A 989 -7.66 -32.47 -11.51
C THR A 989 -6.49 -32.64 -10.54
N SER A 990 -5.37 -33.16 -11.01
CA SER A 990 -4.12 -33.22 -10.25
C SER A 990 -2.92 -32.93 -11.14
N LEU A 991 -1.81 -32.45 -10.55
CA LEU A 991 -0.58 -32.22 -11.28
C LEU A 991 0.09 -33.57 -11.51
N VAL A 992 0.21 -33.99 -12.76
CA VAL A 992 1.04 -35.13 -13.13
C VAL A 992 2.13 -34.74 -14.11
N GLU A 993 3.30 -35.33 -13.92
CA GLU A 993 4.37 -35.27 -14.91
C GLU A 993 3.98 -36.07 -16.15
N GLY A 994 4.32 -35.56 -17.32
CA GLY A 994 4.12 -36.24 -18.58
C GLY A 994 5.02 -37.46 -18.68
N ILE A 995 4.68 -38.40 -19.55
CA ILE A 995 5.41 -39.67 -19.72
C ILE A 995 6.91 -39.43 -20.03
N ASP A 996 7.25 -38.30 -20.66
CA ASP A 996 8.63 -37.96 -21.03
C ASP A 996 9.24 -36.83 -20.15
N GLY A 997 8.58 -36.44 -19.05
CA GLY A 997 9.03 -35.40 -18.12
C GLY A 997 8.30 -34.05 -18.23
N ILE A 998 8.91 -32.95 -17.76
CA ILE A 998 8.41 -31.56 -17.91
C ILE A 998 9.30 -30.76 -18.87
N ASP A 999 8.71 -30.08 -19.85
CA ASP A 999 9.38 -29.05 -20.64
C ASP A 999 9.49 -27.74 -19.86
N TRP A 1000 10.62 -27.54 -19.20
CA TRP A 1000 10.87 -26.32 -18.41
C TRP A 1000 10.95 -25.07 -19.28
N ALA A 1001 11.33 -25.18 -20.55
CA ALA A 1001 11.35 -24.02 -21.47
C ALA A 1001 9.94 -23.50 -21.80
N ALA A 1002 8.88 -24.16 -21.31
CA ALA A 1002 7.51 -23.65 -21.35
C ALA A 1002 7.25 -22.53 -20.31
N PHE A 1003 8.14 -22.33 -19.34
CA PHE A 1003 8.08 -21.25 -18.36
C PHE A 1003 9.05 -20.15 -18.74
N THR A 1004 8.57 -18.92 -18.81
CA THR A 1004 9.39 -17.74 -19.10
C THR A 1004 9.18 -16.67 -18.06
N TYR A 1005 10.27 -16.04 -17.67
CA TYR A 1005 10.29 -14.92 -16.76
C TYR A 1005 10.52 -13.61 -17.52
N ASN A 1006 9.88 -12.53 -17.07
CA ASN A 1006 10.09 -11.18 -17.57
C ASN A 1006 10.13 -10.17 -16.41
N SER A 1007 11.06 -9.22 -16.47
CA SER A 1007 11.12 -8.05 -15.58
C SER A 1007 11.02 -6.75 -16.38
N ASN A 1008 10.11 -5.85 -16.01
CA ASN A 1008 10.02 -4.47 -16.52
C ASN A 1008 10.12 -4.30 -18.05
N GLY A 1009 9.62 -5.26 -18.83
CA GLY A 1009 9.69 -5.17 -20.30
C GLY A 1009 11.06 -5.46 -20.91
N GLY A 1010 11.95 -6.10 -20.16
CA GLY A 1010 13.13 -6.78 -20.70
C GLY A 1010 12.76 -8.02 -21.52
N SER A 1011 13.78 -8.70 -22.06
CA SER A 1011 13.61 -9.95 -22.81
C SER A 1011 13.05 -11.07 -21.93
N PHE A 1012 12.29 -11.98 -22.53
CA PHE A 1012 11.85 -13.20 -21.84
C PHE A 1012 13.05 -14.12 -21.60
N VAL A 1013 13.17 -14.64 -20.37
CA VAL A 1013 14.18 -15.64 -20.00
C VAL A 1013 13.47 -16.97 -19.77
N GLY A 1014 13.80 -17.99 -20.56
CA GLY A 1014 13.28 -19.34 -20.38
C GLY A 1014 13.84 -20.03 -19.14
N ALA A 1015 13.02 -20.82 -18.46
CA ALA A 1015 13.49 -21.70 -17.41
C ALA A 1015 14.31 -22.85 -18.00
N THR A 1016 15.30 -23.30 -17.23
CA THR A 1016 16.24 -24.37 -17.61
C THR A 1016 16.01 -25.66 -16.85
N GLY A 1017 15.21 -25.63 -15.78
CA GLY A 1017 14.92 -26.80 -14.94
C GLY A 1017 13.79 -26.56 -13.96
N GLY A 1018 13.56 -27.53 -13.08
CA GLY A 1018 12.57 -27.44 -12.00
C GLY A 1018 12.20 -28.79 -11.41
N ALA A 1019 11.19 -28.80 -10.53
CA ALA A 1019 10.57 -30.02 -9.99
C ALA A 1019 9.14 -29.75 -9.49
N ILE A 1020 8.26 -30.76 -9.52
CA ILE A 1020 7.02 -30.74 -8.74
C ILE A 1020 7.41 -31.01 -7.27
N THR A 1021 7.26 -30.01 -6.41
CA THR A 1021 7.73 -30.05 -5.01
C THR A 1021 6.64 -30.44 -4.01
N GLY A 1022 5.40 -30.57 -4.48
CA GLY A 1022 4.25 -30.95 -3.67
C GLY A 1022 3.02 -31.14 -4.54
N ALA A 1023 1.89 -31.52 -3.93
CA ALA A 1023 0.63 -31.77 -4.65
C ALA A 1023 0.15 -30.57 -5.48
N ASN A 1024 0.49 -29.36 -5.03
CA ASN A 1024 0.03 -28.09 -5.60
C ASN A 1024 1.19 -27.12 -5.86
N THR A 1025 2.45 -27.57 -5.90
CA THR A 1025 3.60 -26.64 -6.02
C THR A 1025 4.63 -27.13 -7.03
N ILE A 1026 5.14 -26.19 -7.82
CA ILE A 1026 6.18 -26.42 -8.83
C ILE A 1026 7.32 -25.45 -8.56
N ARG A 1027 8.54 -25.96 -8.38
CA ARG A 1027 9.76 -25.15 -8.41
C ARG A 1027 10.22 -25.02 -9.87
N ILE A 1028 10.55 -23.81 -10.29
CA ILE A 1028 11.00 -23.48 -11.65
C ILE A 1028 12.37 -22.79 -11.51
N ASP A 1029 13.36 -23.33 -12.21
CA ASP A 1029 14.76 -22.92 -12.13
C ASP A 1029 15.18 -22.22 -13.45
N PHE A 1030 15.91 -21.11 -13.35
CA PHE A 1030 16.40 -20.30 -14.46
C PHE A 1030 17.93 -20.29 -14.49
N ALA A 1031 18.53 -20.13 -15.68
CA ALA A 1031 19.99 -20.07 -15.83
C ALA A 1031 20.62 -18.81 -15.23
N ALA A 1032 19.91 -17.68 -15.26
CA ALA A 1032 20.39 -16.40 -14.79
C ALA A 1032 19.70 -15.98 -13.49
N ALA A 1033 20.38 -15.14 -12.70
CA ALA A 1033 19.78 -14.56 -11.50
C ALA A 1033 18.57 -13.70 -11.87
N LEU A 1034 17.47 -13.89 -11.14
CA LEU A 1034 16.26 -13.10 -11.25
C LEU A 1034 16.55 -11.67 -10.72
N PRO A 1035 16.42 -10.63 -11.55
CA PRO A 1035 16.50 -9.21 -11.15
C PRO A 1035 15.70 -8.94 -9.88
N SER A 1036 16.09 -8.03 -8.98
CA SER A 1036 15.35 -7.76 -7.73
C SER A 1036 14.59 -6.43 -7.74
N THR A 1037 14.29 -5.88 -8.93
CA THR A 1037 13.72 -4.53 -9.07
C THR A 1037 12.58 -4.48 -10.10
N GLY A 1038 11.46 -3.88 -9.69
CA GLY A 1038 10.27 -3.59 -10.50
C GLY A 1038 9.26 -4.75 -10.60
N THR A 1039 8.40 -4.72 -11.63
CA THR A 1039 7.32 -5.70 -11.81
C THR A 1039 7.85 -6.94 -12.52
N GLU A 1040 7.89 -8.04 -11.76
CA GLU A 1040 8.29 -9.37 -12.21
C GLU A 1040 7.06 -10.19 -12.58
N LYS A 1041 7.17 -10.97 -13.66
CA LYS A 1041 6.08 -11.77 -14.18
C LYS A 1041 6.60 -13.13 -14.61
N LEU A 1042 5.97 -14.18 -14.08
CA LEU A 1042 6.09 -15.52 -14.63
C LEU A 1042 5.00 -15.73 -15.68
N TYR A 1043 5.43 -16.10 -16.87
CA TYR A 1043 4.59 -16.57 -17.95
C TYR A 1043 4.82 -18.05 -18.19
N TYR A 1044 3.81 -18.73 -18.71
CA TYR A 1044 3.87 -20.17 -18.96
C TYR A 1044 2.99 -20.55 -20.14
N CYS A 1045 3.30 -21.70 -20.73
CA CYS A 1045 2.49 -22.24 -21.83
C CYS A 1045 1.17 -22.80 -21.31
N PHE A 1046 0.06 -22.25 -21.79
CA PHE A 1046 -1.23 -22.92 -21.73
C PHE A 1046 -1.21 -24.25 -22.49
N ARG A 1047 -0.34 -24.48 -23.50
CA ARG A 1047 -0.26 -25.78 -24.17
C ARG A 1047 1.15 -26.14 -24.68
N PRO A 1048 1.99 -26.81 -23.89
CA PRO A 1048 3.32 -27.25 -24.32
C PRO A 1048 3.32 -28.55 -25.15
N THR A 1049 2.17 -29.12 -25.52
CA THR A 1049 2.06 -30.42 -26.21
C THR A 1049 2.67 -30.48 -27.61
N PHE A 1050 3.01 -29.33 -28.20
CA PHE A 1050 3.79 -29.27 -29.45
C PHE A 1050 5.28 -29.65 -29.22
N ARG A 1051 5.72 -29.74 -27.96
CA ARG A 1051 7.08 -30.14 -27.56
C ARG A 1051 7.18 -31.58 -27.04
N ASN A 1052 6.38 -32.51 -27.61
CA ASN A 1052 6.29 -33.93 -27.24
C ASN A 1052 5.66 -34.19 -25.84
N LYS A 1053 5.70 -35.43 -25.31
CA LYS A 1053 5.01 -35.83 -24.04
C LYS A 1053 5.66 -35.27 -22.76
N LYS A 1054 6.45 -34.21 -22.87
CA LYS A 1054 7.19 -33.55 -21.79
C LYS A 1054 6.36 -32.43 -21.15
N VAL A 1055 5.28 -32.75 -20.43
CA VAL A 1055 4.29 -31.75 -20.01
C VAL A 1055 3.76 -31.99 -18.60
N ILE A 1056 3.52 -30.92 -17.83
CA ILE A 1056 2.64 -30.96 -16.67
C ILE A 1056 1.19 -31.03 -17.16
N ARG A 1057 0.54 -32.18 -16.97
CA ARG A 1057 -0.83 -32.42 -17.41
C ARG A 1057 -1.75 -32.50 -16.21
N ASP A 1058 -2.99 -32.14 -16.45
CA ASP A 1058 -4.12 -32.57 -15.65
C ASP A 1058 -4.60 -33.94 -16.17
N ASN A 1059 -4.77 -34.86 -15.23
CA ASN A 1059 -5.22 -36.22 -15.49
C ASN A 1059 -6.75 -36.35 -15.59
N TRP A 1060 -7.55 -35.27 -15.62
CA TRP A 1060 -9.00 -35.35 -15.70
C TRP A 1060 -9.49 -36.29 -16.81
N HIS A 1061 -8.87 -36.24 -18.00
CA HIS A 1061 -9.21 -37.13 -19.10
C HIS A 1061 -9.04 -38.63 -18.78
N SER A 1062 -8.19 -38.99 -17.81
CA SER A 1062 -7.98 -40.36 -17.33
C SER A 1062 -8.89 -40.72 -16.16
N ILE A 1063 -9.44 -39.75 -15.43
CA ILE A 1063 -10.25 -39.97 -14.22
C ILE A 1063 -11.69 -39.43 -14.32
N ARG A 1064 -12.08 -38.94 -15.50
CA ARG A 1064 -13.41 -38.39 -15.76
C ARG A 1064 -14.50 -39.48 -15.67
N PRO A 1065 -15.74 -39.08 -15.35
CA PRO A 1065 -16.90 -39.98 -15.46
C PRO A 1065 -17.08 -40.54 -16.87
N THR A 1066 -17.47 -41.80 -16.97
CA THR A 1066 -17.64 -42.52 -18.25
C THR A 1066 -18.73 -41.94 -19.16
N LYS A 1067 -19.66 -41.13 -18.61
CA LYS A 1067 -20.67 -40.40 -19.41
C LYS A 1067 -20.04 -39.49 -20.48
N TYR A 1068 -18.78 -39.11 -20.28
CA TYR A 1068 -18.04 -38.29 -21.23
C TYR A 1068 -17.45 -39.12 -22.38
N ASP A 1069 -17.26 -40.43 -22.24
CA ASP A 1069 -16.52 -41.24 -23.21
C ASP A 1069 -17.15 -41.28 -24.62
N ASN A 1070 -18.45 -41.03 -24.70
CA ASN A 1070 -19.19 -40.94 -25.97
C ASN A 1070 -19.19 -39.53 -26.58
N VAL A 1071 -18.60 -38.53 -25.92
CA VAL A 1071 -18.47 -37.17 -26.45
C VAL A 1071 -17.40 -37.19 -27.55
N PRO A 1072 -17.69 -36.69 -28.76
CA PRO A 1072 -16.74 -36.73 -29.86
C PRO A 1072 -15.50 -35.89 -29.53
N HIS A 1073 -14.33 -36.31 -30.01
CA HIS A 1073 -13.05 -35.59 -29.90
C HIS A 1073 -12.44 -35.48 -28.48
N ILE A 1074 -13.06 -36.05 -27.43
CA ILE A 1074 -12.57 -35.83 -26.05
C ILE A 1074 -11.47 -36.78 -25.57
N ALA A 1075 -11.30 -37.95 -26.20
CA ALA A 1075 -10.33 -38.96 -25.78
C ALA A 1075 -8.86 -38.44 -25.80
N VAL A 1076 -8.62 -37.31 -26.48
CA VAL A 1076 -7.31 -36.70 -26.68
C VAL A 1076 -7.18 -35.35 -25.92
N VAL A 1077 -8.15 -35.00 -25.06
CA VAL A 1077 -8.20 -33.69 -24.40
C VAL A 1077 -7.47 -33.71 -23.07
N GLU A 1078 -6.17 -33.44 -23.11
CA GLU A 1078 -5.37 -33.13 -21.92
C GLU A 1078 -5.60 -31.67 -21.49
N PHE A 1079 -5.61 -31.39 -20.18
CA PHE A 1079 -5.80 -30.05 -19.60
C PHE A 1079 -4.49 -29.50 -19.02
N PRO A 1080 -3.62 -28.88 -19.82
CA PRO A 1080 -2.45 -28.17 -19.30
C PRO A 1080 -2.82 -26.94 -18.46
N LEU A 1081 -1.82 -26.46 -17.69
CA LEU A 1081 -1.94 -25.30 -16.81
C LEU A 1081 -2.54 -24.07 -17.51
N GLN A 1082 -3.66 -23.56 -17.01
CA GLN A 1082 -4.33 -22.36 -17.47
C GLN A 1082 -3.45 -21.13 -17.21
N ARG A 1083 -2.97 -20.47 -18.27
CA ARG A 1083 -2.24 -19.20 -18.22
C ARG A 1083 -3.13 -18.01 -17.85
N THR A 1084 -2.63 -17.09 -17.02
CA THR A 1084 -3.18 -15.74 -16.82
C THR A 1084 -2.61 -14.75 -17.85
N MET A 1085 -3.42 -13.81 -18.35
CA MET A 1085 -2.99 -12.85 -19.39
C MET A 1085 -1.79 -11.99 -18.98
N SER A 1086 -1.79 -11.55 -17.73
CA SER A 1086 -0.76 -10.66 -17.20
C SER A 1086 0.51 -11.40 -16.80
N GLY A 1087 0.56 -12.73 -16.97
CA GLY A 1087 1.44 -13.57 -16.17
C GLY A 1087 1.00 -13.56 -14.70
N VAL A 1088 1.69 -14.34 -13.87
CA VAL A 1088 1.54 -14.28 -12.42
C VAL A 1088 2.67 -13.43 -11.89
N SER A 1089 2.32 -12.28 -11.31
CA SER A 1089 3.26 -11.43 -10.60
C SER A 1089 3.53 -11.98 -9.22
N PHE A 1090 4.75 -11.73 -8.74
CA PHE A 1090 5.19 -12.15 -7.43
C PHE A 1090 5.97 -11.04 -6.74
#